data_AF-R7U826-F1
#
_entry.id   AF-R7U826-F1
#
_cell.length_a   1.000
_cell.length_b   1.000
_cell.length_c   1.000
_cell.angle_alpha   90.00
_cell.angle_beta   90.00
_cell.angle_gamma   90.00
#
_symmetry.space_group_name_H-M   'P 1'
#
loop_
_entity.id
_entity.type
_entity.pdbx_description
1 polymer ?
#
loop_
_entity_poly.entity_id
_entity_poly.type
_entity_poly.pdbx_seq_one_letter_code
_entity_poly.pdbx_strand_id
1 'polypeptide(L)'
;LYSKPTCFIVVGKPGSGKTTLAQRLAQEWKCQLVNATEVIQQAIDMQTEMGVKAQEILMRGEAIPESMAAKFLEEKINSPEVAHHGYILDDFPSLSEDYLSVKDQVELIKNWKLKPDFIINIKVPDKDLETRRIGQRIDPVTGMIYTQEIYDPDKPTQNGGEEGEGEEEEEEEEEMEEEQEVGLTELPPEVIERMVKRPEDLPSYVEDNIKVYKSNILRILEDYMADHDQQYLIELDGNKGSLILHKELMSRLACFVLRPAAIPIRLQDGEEEELPDEIDTDDLLRSLAPKQMVAPRHRWRRSKWGRYCPVSLAEGNLLLGKPEFGVSFLDKMYVLSCEEAVGKFMKNPRQYLLPPQPRPPVKLVVTGPPLSGKTSLCHLLAQKYSANVLDMDEIIRPKIEEERAKMLQQVRDEAVENAIVTVKQRIKEQMEAEAAQKEETTEEEHPAPEEKEAEGLFIHVFAEDTLLEDQDEKVAEPSETTVTDGEKSTEFTVEIDAFHPDVVTMVELAIETAKDNEVTLAPETYIDVMEEAISEAEKSMRSKSTNGPLNGGWILDNFPKTRDQWNVMLERGITIDDIIVLRDESENGDFLVKRWYYLNKKQIDQKISERKAFEVEEQKRKEEEERLRKEEEKRQEEEAARKAREEERQKKIDAGEEVSDEGEQKELLLIKTQISVLINVV
;
A
#
# COMPACT_ATOMS: atom_id res chain seq x y z
N LEU A 1 -5.90 -2.11 -32.34
CA LEU A 1 -5.88 -1.49 -30.99
C LEU A 1 -7.08 -0.56 -30.80
N TYR A 2 -7.12 0.62 -31.44
CA TYR A 2 -8.21 1.59 -31.30
C TYR A 2 -9.58 1.19 -31.90
N SER A 3 -9.63 0.15 -32.75
CA SER A 3 -10.86 -0.35 -33.36
C SER A 3 -11.80 -0.94 -32.30
N LYS A 4 -13.00 -0.38 -32.12
CA LYS A 4 -14.08 -0.99 -31.31
C LYS A 4 -14.23 -2.47 -31.70
N PRO A 5 -14.32 -3.41 -30.75
CA PRO A 5 -14.75 -4.77 -31.11
C PRO A 5 -16.20 -4.75 -31.60
N THR A 6 -16.54 -5.68 -32.49
CA THR A 6 -17.92 -5.83 -32.98
C THR A 6 -18.81 -6.42 -31.89
N CYS A 7 -19.99 -5.83 -31.69
CA CYS A 7 -20.99 -6.31 -30.77
C CYS A 7 -22.29 -6.67 -31.51
N PHE A 8 -22.96 -7.73 -31.08
CA PHE A 8 -24.18 -8.25 -31.70
C PHE A 8 -25.30 -8.38 -30.66
N ILE A 9 -26.55 -8.28 -31.12
CA ILE A 9 -27.74 -8.72 -30.37
C ILE A 9 -28.54 -9.68 -31.25
N VAL A 10 -28.96 -10.82 -30.69
CA VAL A 10 -29.80 -11.82 -31.39
C VAL A 10 -31.23 -11.72 -30.88
N VAL A 11 -32.17 -11.37 -31.76
CA VAL A 11 -33.59 -11.19 -31.45
C VAL A 11 -34.45 -12.14 -32.26
N GLY A 12 -35.69 -12.37 -31.80
CA GLY A 12 -36.60 -13.37 -32.38
C GLY A 12 -37.41 -14.10 -31.31
N LYS A 13 -38.48 -14.76 -31.73
CA LYS A 13 -39.45 -15.43 -30.84
C LYS A 13 -38.77 -16.53 -30.00
N PRO A 14 -39.26 -16.85 -28.79
CA PRO A 14 -38.75 -17.97 -27.98
C PRO A 14 -38.82 -19.30 -28.74
N GLY A 15 -37.77 -20.13 -28.66
CA GLY A 15 -37.67 -21.40 -29.40
C GLY A 15 -37.16 -21.32 -30.85
N SER A 16 -36.95 -20.12 -31.41
CA SER A 16 -36.45 -19.91 -32.80
C SER A 16 -34.97 -20.27 -33.03
N GLY A 17 -34.25 -20.81 -32.04
CA GLY A 17 -32.84 -21.21 -32.15
C GLY A 17 -31.80 -20.11 -31.83
N LYS A 18 -32.24 -18.95 -31.32
CA LYS A 18 -31.36 -17.81 -30.95
C LYS A 18 -30.09 -18.21 -30.22
N THR A 19 -30.21 -18.87 -29.07
CA THR A 19 -29.10 -19.24 -28.19
C THR A 19 -28.08 -20.15 -28.89
N THR A 20 -28.55 -21.13 -29.68
CA THR A 20 -27.68 -22.01 -30.48
C THR A 20 -26.91 -21.25 -31.56
N LEU A 21 -27.55 -20.28 -32.22
CA LEU A 21 -26.90 -19.41 -33.20
C LEU A 21 -25.89 -18.46 -32.52
N ALA A 22 -26.25 -17.89 -31.38
CA ALA A 22 -25.41 -17.00 -30.58
C ALA A 22 -24.17 -17.71 -30.03
N GLN A 23 -24.32 -18.94 -29.53
CA GLN A 23 -23.20 -19.80 -29.08
C GLN A 23 -22.22 -20.09 -30.23
N ARG A 24 -22.71 -20.50 -31.40
CA ARG A 24 -21.85 -20.75 -32.57
C ARG A 24 -21.16 -19.48 -33.07
N LEU A 25 -21.90 -18.35 -33.12
CA LEU A 25 -21.33 -17.06 -33.49
C LEU A 25 -20.23 -16.62 -32.50
N ALA A 26 -20.43 -16.84 -31.19
CA ALA A 26 -19.43 -16.53 -30.15
C ALA A 26 -18.17 -17.39 -30.29
N GLN A 27 -18.35 -18.69 -30.55
CA GLN A 27 -17.25 -19.62 -30.80
C GLN A 27 -16.45 -19.26 -32.05
N GLU A 28 -17.08 -18.78 -33.12
CA GLU A 28 -16.39 -18.44 -34.37
C GLU A 28 -15.74 -17.06 -34.33
N TRP A 29 -16.47 -16.02 -33.89
CA TRP A 29 -15.98 -14.64 -33.80
C TRP A 29 -15.08 -14.37 -32.59
N LYS A 30 -15.01 -15.31 -31.65
CA LYS A 30 -14.25 -15.21 -30.39
C LYS A 30 -14.75 -14.06 -29.51
N CYS A 31 -16.04 -13.75 -29.61
CA CYS A 31 -16.74 -12.77 -28.78
C CYS A 31 -17.23 -13.42 -27.47
N GLN A 32 -17.49 -12.62 -26.45
CA GLN A 32 -18.12 -13.11 -25.21
C GLN A 32 -19.62 -13.34 -25.45
N LEU A 33 -20.13 -14.54 -25.16
CA LEU A 33 -21.57 -14.75 -25.04
C LEU A 33 -22.07 -14.04 -23.77
N VAL A 34 -23.11 -13.23 -23.89
CA VAL A 34 -23.77 -12.54 -22.79
C VAL A 34 -25.22 -12.98 -22.78
N ASN A 35 -25.49 -13.97 -21.93
CA ASN A 35 -26.81 -14.52 -21.61
C ASN A 35 -26.87 -14.63 -20.07
N ALA A 36 -28.02 -14.34 -19.45
CA ALA A 36 -28.13 -14.28 -17.99
C ALA A 36 -27.72 -15.59 -17.29
N THR A 37 -28.16 -16.74 -17.80
CA THR A 37 -27.85 -18.07 -17.24
C THR A 37 -26.36 -18.37 -17.31
N GLU A 38 -25.72 -18.09 -18.46
CA GLU A 38 -24.28 -18.31 -18.67
C GLU A 38 -23.43 -17.45 -17.72
N VAL A 39 -23.78 -16.16 -17.57
CA VAL A 39 -23.03 -15.25 -16.69
C VAL A 39 -23.24 -15.61 -15.21
N ILE A 40 -24.45 -16.02 -14.81
CA ILE A 40 -24.74 -16.52 -13.46
C ILE A 40 -23.91 -17.77 -13.17
N GLN A 41 -23.87 -18.75 -14.09
CA GLN A 41 -23.10 -19.97 -13.89
C GLN A 41 -21.59 -19.68 -13.79
N GLN A 42 -21.03 -18.88 -14.71
CA GLN A 42 -19.64 -18.41 -14.63
C GLN A 42 -19.34 -17.73 -13.27
N ALA A 43 -20.27 -16.92 -12.76
CA ALA A 43 -20.11 -16.22 -11.48
C ALA A 43 -20.17 -17.14 -10.26
N ILE A 44 -20.95 -18.22 -10.31
CA ILE A 44 -21.01 -19.30 -9.31
C ILE A 44 -19.72 -20.12 -9.33
N ASP A 45 -19.28 -20.56 -10.52
CA ASP A 45 -18.08 -21.39 -10.70
C ASP A 45 -16.79 -20.65 -10.28
N MET A 46 -16.73 -19.33 -10.53
CA MET A 46 -15.66 -18.45 -10.05
C MET A 46 -15.82 -18.02 -8.58
N GLN A 47 -16.83 -18.52 -7.86
CA GLN A 47 -17.12 -18.21 -6.45
C GLN A 47 -17.16 -16.72 -6.10
N THR A 48 -17.69 -15.91 -7.03
CA THR A 48 -17.82 -14.45 -6.84
C THR A 48 -18.83 -14.12 -5.74
N GLU A 49 -18.71 -12.94 -5.12
CA GLU A 49 -19.65 -12.50 -4.07
C GLU A 49 -21.13 -12.54 -4.45
N MET A 50 -21.46 -12.26 -5.72
CA MET A 50 -22.84 -12.38 -6.22
C MET A 50 -23.16 -13.82 -6.63
N GLY A 51 -22.19 -14.57 -7.17
CA GLY A 51 -22.33 -15.99 -7.48
C GLY A 51 -22.69 -16.83 -6.27
N VAL A 52 -22.00 -16.64 -5.13
CA VAL A 52 -22.33 -17.34 -3.87
C VAL A 52 -23.76 -16.99 -3.41
N LYS A 53 -24.15 -15.71 -3.46
CA LYS A 53 -25.52 -15.28 -3.11
C LYS A 53 -26.57 -15.86 -4.06
N ALA A 54 -26.27 -15.97 -5.35
CA ALA A 54 -27.13 -16.63 -6.34
C ALA A 54 -27.23 -18.15 -6.08
N GLN A 55 -26.12 -18.80 -5.73
CA GLN A 55 -26.07 -20.21 -5.37
C GLN A 55 -26.87 -20.50 -4.09
N GLU A 56 -26.79 -19.64 -3.07
CA GLU A 56 -27.63 -19.74 -1.87
C GLU A 56 -29.13 -19.65 -2.17
N ILE A 57 -29.54 -18.74 -3.06
CA ILE A 57 -30.94 -18.59 -3.51
C ILE A 57 -31.40 -19.87 -4.21
N LEU A 58 -30.62 -20.37 -5.18
CA LEU A 58 -30.92 -21.62 -5.89
C LEU A 58 -30.95 -22.84 -4.96
N MET A 59 -30.07 -22.91 -3.95
CA MET A 59 -30.06 -23.98 -2.95
C MET A 59 -31.28 -23.96 -2.01
N ARG A 60 -31.96 -22.83 -1.85
CA ARG A 60 -33.27 -22.75 -1.17
C ARG A 60 -34.44 -23.17 -2.06
N GLY A 61 -34.21 -23.42 -3.36
CA GLY A 61 -35.26 -23.64 -4.36
C GLY A 61 -35.97 -22.35 -4.79
N GLU A 62 -35.37 -21.19 -4.51
CA GLU A 62 -35.87 -19.88 -4.92
C GLU A 62 -35.34 -19.51 -6.32
N ALA A 63 -36.12 -18.75 -7.08
CA ALA A 63 -35.65 -18.17 -8.35
C ALA A 63 -34.72 -16.98 -8.08
N ILE A 64 -33.68 -16.82 -8.90
CA ILE A 64 -32.79 -15.64 -8.84
C ILE A 64 -33.60 -14.39 -9.24
N PRO A 65 -33.62 -13.32 -8.42
CA PRO A 65 -34.35 -12.10 -8.75
C PRO A 65 -33.83 -11.45 -10.04
N GLU A 66 -34.74 -10.95 -10.89
CA GLU A 66 -34.36 -10.26 -12.13
C GLU A 66 -33.47 -9.03 -11.88
N SER A 67 -33.60 -8.38 -10.71
CA SER A 67 -32.73 -7.30 -10.25
C SER A 67 -31.30 -7.71 -9.89
N MET A 68 -31.04 -9.01 -9.75
CA MET A 68 -29.70 -9.60 -9.65
C MET A 68 -29.20 -10.02 -11.04
N ALA A 69 -30.06 -10.64 -11.86
CA ALA A 69 -29.72 -11.00 -13.25
C ALA A 69 -29.31 -9.79 -14.11
N ALA A 70 -30.02 -8.68 -14.00
CA ALA A 70 -29.69 -7.41 -14.68
C ALA A 70 -28.29 -6.88 -14.30
N LYS A 71 -27.87 -7.05 -13.03
CA LYS A 71 -26.53 -6.65 -12.55
C LYS A 71 -25.44 -7.55 -13.09
N PHE A 72 -25.66 -8.87 -13.11
CA PHE A 72 -24.73 -9.81 -13.75
C PHE A 72 -24.50 -9.45 -15.23
N LEU A 73 -25.56 -9.13 -15.97
CA LEU A 73 -25.45 -8.65 -17.35
C LEU A 73 -24.67 -7.33 -17.44
N GLU A 74 -24.98 -6.33 -16.61
CA GLU A 74 -24.27 -5.04 -16.61
C GLU A 74 -22.77 -5.20 -16.27
N GLU A 75 -22.41 -6.03 -15.29
CA GLU A 75 -21.02 -6.32 -14.93
C GLU A 75 -20.27 -7.04 -16.06
N LYS A 76 -20.85 -8.08 -16.66
CA LYS A 76 -20.20 -8.79 -17.79
C LYS A 76 -20.03 -7.86 -18.99
N ILE A 77 -20.99 -6.98 -19.30
CA ILE A 77 -20.90 -6.02 -20.41
C ILE A 77 -19.85 -4.93 -20.16
N ASN A 78 -19.67 -4.50 -18.91
CA ASN A 78 -18.59 -3.59 -18.51
C ASN A 78 -17.23 -4.28 -18.31
N SER A 79 -17.15 -5.61 -18.44
CA SER A 79 -15.93 -6.38 -18.17
C SER A 79 -14.78 -6.05 -19.16
N PRO A 80 -13.50 -6.22 -18.73
CA PRO A 80 -12.36 -6.04 -19.61
C PRO A 80 -12.39 -7.00 -20.81
N GLU A 81 -12.92 -8.22 -20.62
CA GLU A 81 -13.08 -9.25 -21.66
C GLU A 81 -13.94 -8.74 -22.81
N VAL A 82 -15.14 -8.23 -22.50
CA VAL A 82 -16.05 -7.64 -23.49
C VAL A 82 -15.44 -6.41 -24.15
N ALA A 83 -14.73 -5.56 -23.38
CA ALA A 83 -14.04 -4.39 -23.94
C ALA A 83 -12.90 -4.75 -24.92
N HIS A 84 -12.40 -5.99 -24.90
CA HIS A 84 -11.43 -6.48 -25.89
C HIS A 84 -12.06 -7.27 -27.04
N HIS A 85 -12.95 -8.21 -26.70
CA HIS A 85 -13.47 -9.25 -27.59
C HIS A 85 -14.80 -8.88 -28.26
N GLY A 86 -15.52 -7.92 -27.70
CA GLY A 86 -16.93 -7.68 -28.05
C GLY A 86 -17.84 -8.72 -27.40
N TYR A 87 -19.13 -8.60 -27.66
CA TYR A 87 -20.14 -9.49 -27.09
C TYR A 87 -21.23 -9.86 -28.10
N ILE A 88 -21.91 -10.97 -27.82
CA ILE A 88 -23.17 -11.34 -28.45
C ILE A 88 -24.21 -11.44 -27.33
N LEU A 89 -25.20 -10.56 -27.37
CA LEU A 89 -26.30 -10.55 -26.42
C LEU A 89 -27.38 -11.53 -26.88
N ASP A 90 -27.77 -12.43 -25.97
CA ASP A 90 -28.89 -13.36 -26.11
C ASP A 90 -29.78 -13.25 -24.87
N ASP A 91 -31.08 -13.51 -25.05
CA ASP A 91 -32.13 -13.49 -24.01
C ASP A 91 -32.28 -12.18 -23.20
N PHE A 92 -31.83 -11.05 -23.75
CA PHE A 92 -32.13 -9.70 -23.23
C PHE A 92 -32.47 -8.74 -24.40
N PRO A 93 -33.61 -8.00 -24.38
CA PRO A 93 -34.60 -7.90 -23.29
C PRO A 93 -35.37 -9.20 -23.04
N SER A 94 -35.76 -9.40 -21.77
CA SER A 94 -36.49 -10.56 -21.27
C SER A 94 -37.99 -10.47 -21.56
N LEU A 95 -38.72 -11.56 -21.31
CA LEU A 95 -40.20 -11.60 -21.27
C LEU A 95 -40.79 -11.13 -19.93
N SER A 96 -39.96 -10.89 -18.92
CA SER A 96 -40.37 -10.43 -17.60
C SER A 96 -40.44 -8.91 -17.56
N GLU A 97 -41.39 -8.39 -16.78
CA GLU A 97 -41.44 -6.97 -16.39
C GLU A 97 -41.48 -6.81 -14.87
N ASP A 98 -41.14 -7.88 -14.11
CA ASP A 98 -41.16 -7.91 -12.64
C ASP A 98 -40.14 -6.93 -12.02
N TYR A 99 -39.05 -6.61 -12.75
CA TYR A 99 -38.06 -5.61 -12.32
C TYR A 99 -37.92 -4.39 -13.24
N LEU A 100 -37.90 -4.58 -14.56
CA LEU A 100 -37.76 -3.52 -15.56
C LEU A 100 -38.74 -3.77 -16.71
N SER A 101 -39.47 -2.74 -17.17
CA SER A 101 -40.29 -2.90 -18.37
C SER A 101 -39.42 -3.20 -19.58
N VAL A 102 -39.96 -3.90 -20.59
CA VAL A 102 -39.23 -4.23 -21.82
C VAL A 102 -38.66 -2.97 -22.49
N LYS A 103 -39.37 -1.84 -22.36
CA LYS A 103 -38.91 -0.54 -22.82
C LYS A 103 -37.66 -0.07 -22.08
N ASP A 104 -37.64 -0.15 -20.75
CA ASP A 104 -36.49 0.27 -19.92
C ASP A 104 -35.28 -0.64 -20.16
N GLN A 105 -35.51 -1.93 -20.41
CA GLN A 105 -34.47 -2.89 -20.80
C GLN A 105 -33.85 -2.53 -22.17
N VAL A 106 -34.65 -2.14 -23.16
CA VAL A 106 -34.16 -1.64 -24.45
C VAL A 106 -33.46 -0.28 -24.32
N GLU A 107 -33.94 0.60 -23.42
CA GLU A 107 -33.26 1.87 -23.13
C GLU A 107 -31.91 1.66 -22.44
N LEU A 108 -31.77 0.63 -21.59
CA LEU A 108 -30.50 0.19 -21.02
C LEU A 108 -29.51 -0.29 -22.10
N ILE A 109 -29.95 -1.16 -23.03
CA ILE A 109 -29.15 -1.59 -24.19
C ILE A 109 -28.70 -0.39 -25.03
N LYS A 110 -29.61 0.56 -25.29
CA LYS A 110 -29.32 1.81 -26.02
C LYS A 110 -28.34 2.73 -25.27
N ASN A 111 -28.12 2.56 -23.97
CA ASN A 111 -27.28 3.44 -23.15
C ASN A 111 -25.90 2.86 -22.76
N TRP A 112 -25.60 1.59 -23.05
CA TRP A 112 -24.29 1.00 -22.76
C TRP A 112 -23.13 1.70 -23.50
N LYS A 113 -21.93 1.67 -22.86
CA LYS A 113 -20.67 2.19 -23.42
C LYS A 113 -20.29 1.51 -24.74
N LEU A 114 -20.59 0.21 -24.84
CA LEU A 114 -20.48 -0.60 -26.05
C LEU A 114 -21.89 -1.04 -26.44
N LYS A 115 -22.54 -0.25 -27.29
CA LYS A 115 -23.84 -0.61 -27.88
C LYS A 115 -23.66 -1.75 -28.89
N PRO A 116 -24.69 -2.56 -29.22
CA PRO A 116 -24.65 -3.46 -30.36
C PRO A 116 -24.29 -2.68 -31.64
N ASP A 117 -23.50 -3.28 -32.53
CA ASP A 117 -23.29 -2.79 -33.90
C ASP A 117 -24.25 -3.46 -34.88
N PHE A 118 -24.64 -4.72 -34.62
CA PHE A 118 -25.52 -5.52 -35.46
C PHE A 118 -26.72 -6.05 -34.68
N ILE A 119 -27.90 -6.03 -35.32
CA ILE A 119 -29.09 -6.74 -34.87
C ILE A 119 -29.30 -7.94 -35.78
N ILE A 120 -29.36 -9.15 -35.22
CA ILE A 120 -29.65 -10.39 -35.95
C ILE A 120 -31.07 -10.80 -35.58
N ASN A 121 -32.01 -10.70 -36.52
CA ASN A 121 -33.44 -10.96 -36.30
C ASN A 121 -33.84 -12.30 -36.94
N ILE A 122 -34.16 -13.30 -36.10
CA ILE A 122 -34.63 -14.61 -36.55
C ILE A 122 -36.16 -14.59 -36.69
N LYS A 123 -36.65 -14.61 -37.93
CA LYS A 123 -38.08 -14.65 -38.26
C LYS A 123 -38.56 -16.10 -38.38
N VAL A 124 -39.68 -16.41 -37.73
CA VAL A 124 -40.35 -17.73 -37.78
C VAL A 124 -41.86 -17.48 -37.74
N PRO A 125 -42.68 -18.08 -38.61
CA PRO A 125 -44.14 -18.07 -38.48
C PRO A 125 -44.59 -18.76 -37.17
N ASP A 126 -45.80 -18.46 -36.69
CA ASP A 126 -46.23 -18.94 -35.37
C ASP A 126 -46.50 -20.45 -35.34
N LYS A 127 -47.18 -20.99 -36.36
CA LYS A 127 -47.45 -22.43 -36.51
C LYS A 127 -46.15 -23.25 -36.54
N ASP A 128 -45.20 -22.80 -37.34
CA ASP A 128 -43.93 -23.48 -37.58
C ASP A 128 -43.11 -23.50 -36.29
N LEU A 129 -43.13 -22.39 -35.54
CA LEU A 129 -42.55 -22.29 -34.20
C LEU A 129 -43.26 -23.16 -33.16
N GLU A 130 -44.60 -23.23 -33.21
CA GLU A 130 -45.40 -24.11 -32.35
C GLU A 130 -45.01 -25.57 -32.57
N THR A 131 -45.03 -26.05 -33.82
CA THR A 131 -44.57 -27.39 -34.21
C THR A 131 -43.12 -27.64 -33.78
N ARG A 132 -42.20 -26.70 -34.06
CA ARG A 132 -40.78 -26.85 -33.72
C ARG A 132 -40.55 -26.97 -32.21
N ARG A 133 -41.21 -26.13 -31.40
CA ARG A 133 -41.13 -26.22 -29.92
C ARG A 133 -41.80 -27.48 -29.39
N ILE A 134 -42.94 -27.88 -29.96
CA ILE A 134 -43.62 -29.11 -29.56
C ILE A 134 -42.75 -30.35 -29.85
N GLY A 135 -41.96 -30.32 -30.92
CA GLY A 135 -40.96 -31.34 -31.29
C GLY A 135 -39.57 -31.15 -30.67
N GLN A 136 -39.33 -30.15 -29.80
CA GLN A 136 -38.05 -29.99 -29.11
C GLN A 136 -37.93 -30.95 -27.91
N ARG A 137 -36.71 -31.45 -27.69
CA ARG A 137 -36.31 -32.21 -26.51
C ARG A 137 -35.02 -31.66 -25.93
N ILE A 138 -34.82 -31.81 -24.63
CA ILE A 138 -33.57 -31.49 -23.93
C ILE A 138 -32.90 -32.78 -23.45
N ASP A 139 -31.58 -32.86 -23.58
CA ASP A 139 -30.77 -33.84 -22.86
C ASP A 139 -30.53 -33.33 -21.42
N PRO A 140 -31.05 -33.99 -20.38
CA PRO A 140 -30.92 -33.53 -19.00
C PRO A 140 -29.49 -33.60 -18.44
N VAL A 141 -28.54 -34.23 -19.16
CA VAL A 141 -27.13 -34.33 -18.76
C VAL A 141 -26.29 -33.18 -19.33
N THR A 142 -26.53 -32.78 -20.58
CA THR A 142 -25.76 -31.73 -21.27
C THR A 142 -26.48 -30.38 -21.34
N GLY A 143 -27.78 -30.34 -21.03
CA GLY A 143 -28.63 -29.15 -21.22
C GLY A 143 -28.90 -28.80 -22.69
N MET A 144 -28.40 -29.58 -23.66
CA MET A 144 -28.55 -29.30 -25.08
C MET A 144 -29.98 -29.59 -25.56
N ILE A 145 -30.53 -28.66 -26.34
CA ILE A 145 -31.85 -28.78 -26.96
C ILE A 145 -31.69 -29.24 -28.41
N TYR A 146 -32.46 -30.25 -28.80
CA TYR A 146 -32.47 -30.84 -30.14
C TYR A 146 -33.88 -30.74 -30.76
N THR A 147 -33.94 -30.52 -32.07
CA THR A 147 -35.19 -30.57 -32.87
C THR A 147 -35.41 -31.99 -33.42
N GLN A 148 -36.65 -32.31 -33.80
CA GLN A 148 -37.03 -33.63 -34.35
C GLN A 148 -36.13 -34.04 -35.53
N GLU A 149 -35.83 -33.10 -36.43
CA GLU A 149 -34.89 -33.23 -37.56
C GLU A 149 -33.54 -33.89 -37.20
N ILE A 150 -33.08 -33.74 -35.95
CA ILE A 150 -31.73 -34.15 -35.52
C ILE A 150 -31.75 -35.49 -34.76
N TYR A 151 -32.88 -35.87 -34.13
CA TYR A 151 -32.97 -37.09 -33.30
C TYR A 151 -33.91 -38.17 -33.85
N ASP A 152 -34.76 -37.84 -34.83
CA ASP A 152 -35.79 -38.72 -35.42
C ASP A 152 -35.99 -38.31 -36.90
N PRO A 153 -34.91 -38.34 -37.75
CA PRO A 153 -34.93 -37.78 -39.11
C PRO A 153 -35.83 -38.56 -40.08
N ASP A 154 -35.97 -39.88 -39.90
CA ASP A 154 -36.81 -40.77 -40.72
C ASP A 154 -38.33 -40.46 -40.63
N LYS A 155 -38.72 -39.46 -39.84
CA LYS A 155 -40.09 -39.23 -39.41
C LYS A 155 -40.59 -37.87 -39.88
N PRO A 156 -41.50 -37.84 -40.88
CA PRO A 156 -41.89 -36.60 -41.54
C PRO A 156 -42.47 -35.60 -40.55
N THR A 157 -41.96 -34.36 -40.63
CA THR A 157 -42.50 -33.20 -39.92
C THR A 157 -43.94 -32.99 -40.37
N GLN A 158 -44.89 -32.89 -39.43
CA GLN A 158 -46.32 -32.73 -39.77
C GLN A 158 -46.63 -31.29 -40.21
N ASN A 159 -46.18 -30.93 -41.40
CA ASN A 159 -46.55 -29.69 -42.08
C ASN A 159 -48.02 -29.78 -42.53
N GLY A 160 -48.90 -29.04 -41.85
CA GLY A 160 -50.31 -28.96 -42.18
C GLY A 160 -50.59 -28.06 -43.39
N GLY A 161 -50.25 -28.55 -44.58
CA GLY A 161 -50.63 -28.00 -45.89
C GLY A 161 -51.57 -28.94 -46.64
N GLU A 162 -52.49 -28.38 -47.43
CA GLU A 162 -53.40 -29.15 -48.30
C GLU A 162 -52.77 -29.33 -49.70
N GLU A 163 -53.15 -30.40 -50.40
CA GLU A 163 -52.58 -30.82 -51.70
C GLU A 163 -52.67 -29.72 -52.78
N GLY A 164 -51.55 -29.46 -53.46
CA GLY A 164 -51.47 -28.60 -54.65
C GLY A 164 -50.42 -29.13 -55.62
N GLU A 165 -50.83 -29.49 -56.84
CA GLU A 165 -49.96 -30.13 -57.85
C GLU A 165 -49.01 -29.10 -58.49
N GLY A 166 -47.71 -29.39 -58.55
CA GLY A 166 -46.69 -28.56 -59.21
C GLY A 166 -45.39 -29.30 -59.50
N GLU A 167 -45.19 -29.72 -60.76
CA GLU A 167 -43.98 -30.42 -61.25
C GLU A 167 -42.75 -29.47 -61.39
N GLU A 168 -42.64 -28.45 -60.54
CA GLU A 168 -41.52 -27.48 -60.50
C GLU A 168 -40.73 -27.56 -59.17
N GLU A 169 -41.20 -28.32 -58.16
CA GLU A 169 -40.53 -28.43 -56.85
C GLU A 169 -39.42 -29.51 -56.82
N GLU A 170 -39.51 -30.58 -57.64
CA GLU A 170 -38.56 -31.72 -57.63
C GLU A 170 -37.09 -31.31 -57.92
N GLU A 171 -36.84 -30.32 -58.80
CA GLU A 171 -35.48 -29.85 -59.10
C GLU A 171 -34.88 -28.95 -57.97
N GLU A 172 -35.71 -28.28 -57.15
CA GLU A 172 -35.22 -27.54 -55.95
C GLU A 172 -35.06 -28.48 -54.73
N GLU A 173 -35.84 -29.57 -54.64
CA GLU A 173 -35.66 -30.59 -53.60
C GLU A 173 -34.35 -31.40 -53.79
N GLU A 174 -34.00 -31.82 -55.02
CA GLU A 174 -32.72 -32.54 -55.27
C GLU A 174 -31.48 -31.68 -54.92
N GLU A 175 -31.44 -30.38 -55.23
CA GLU A 175 -30.33 -29.50 -54.79
C GLU A 175 -30.30 -29.30 -53.27
N MET A 176 -31.46 -29.36 -52.59
CA MET A 176 -31.52 -29.28 -51.12
C MET A 176 -31.12 -30.58 -50.41
N GLU A 177 -31.28 -31.76 -51.02
CA GLU A 177 -30.77 -33.01 -50.44
C GLU A 177 -29.23 -33.07 -50.47
N GLU A 178 -28.58 -32.69 -51.58
CA GLU A 178 -27.10 -32.66 -51.67
C GLU A 178 -26.46 -31.68 -50.66
N GLU A 179 -27.10 -30.53 -50.35
CA GLU A 179 -26.61 -29.62 -49.30
C GLU A 179 -26.85 -30.13 -47.86
N GLN A 180 -27.87 -30.97 -47.64
CA GLN A 180 -28.26 -31.47 -46.31
C GLN A 180 -27.43 -32.66 -45.83
N GLU A 181 -26.89 -33.49 -46.73
CA GLU A 181 -25.99 -34.60 -46.35
C GLU A 181 -24.73 -34.09 -45.61
N VAL A 182 -24.34 -32.83 -45.85
CA VAL A 182 -23.14 -32.17 -45.29
C VAL A 182 -23.34 -31.68 -43.85
N GLY A 183 -23.73 -32.57 -42.91
CA GLY A 183 -23.65 -32.25 -41.48
C GLY A 183 -24.43 -33.10 -40.46
N LEU A 184 -25.17 -34.13 -40.87
CA LEU A 184 -25.91 -34.99 -39.93
C LEU A 184 -24.98 -35.97 -39.20
N THR A 185 -24.35 -35.50 -38.13
CA THR A 185 -23.68 -36.38 -37.16
C THR A 185 -24.75 -37.17 -36.39
N GLU A 186 -24.88 -38.47 -36.66
CA GLU A 186 -25.77 -39.38 -35.93
C GLU A 186 -25.57 -39.23 -34.41
N LEU A 187 -26.65 -38.93 -33.69
CA LEU A 187 -26.60 -38.83 -32.23
C LEU A 187 -26.42 -40.23 -31.60
N PRO A 188 -25.54 -40.41 -30.59
CA PRO A 188 -25.44 -41.68 -29.90
C PRO A 188 -26.80 -42.09 -29.30
N PRO A 189 -27.21 -43.37 -29.41
CA PRO A 189 -28.55 -43.80 -28.99
C PRO A 189 -28.82 -43.55 -27.49
N GLU A 190 -27.78 -43.59 -26.65
CA GLU A 190 -27.83 -43.23 -25.23
C GLU A 190 -28.31 -41.79 -24.97
N VAL A 191 -28.10 -40.87 -25.92
CA VAL A 191 -28.58 -39.49 -25.85
C VAL A 191 -30.07 -39.44 -26.22
N ILE A 192 -30.46 -40.12 -27.30
CA ILE A 192 -31.84 -40.18 -27.78
C ILE A 192 -32.77 -40.81 -26.73
N GLU A 193 -32.34 -41.90 -26.08
CA GLU A 193 -33.12 -42.57 -25.02
C GLU A 193 -33.33 -41.71 -23.77
N ARG A 194 -32.35 -40.87 -23.39
CA ARG A 194 -32.44 -40.02 -22.19
C ARG A 194 -33.05 -38.63 -22.41
N MET A 195 -33.32 -38.26 -23.66
CA MET A 195 -33.85 -36.93 -24.03
C MET A 195 -35.32 -36.75 -23.63
N VAL A 196 -35.56 -35.79 -22.73
CA VAL A 196 -36.88 -35.50 -22.15
C VAL A 196 -37.55 -34.30 -22.82
N LYS A 197 -38.88 -34.24 -22.73
CA LYS A 197 -39.65 -33.04 -23.10
C LYS A 197 -39.87 -32.15 -21.87
N ARG A 198 -39.67 -30.84 -22.04
CA ARG A 198 -39.80 -29.84 -20.98
C ARG A 198 -41.25 -29.40 -20.77
N PRO A 199 -41.68 -29.04 -19.53
CA PRO A 199 -43.03 -28.57 -19.26
C PRO A 199 -43.44 -27.35 -20.11
N GLU A 200 -42.53 -26.39 -20.30
CA GLU A 200 -42.76 -25.16 -21.04
C GLU A 200 -42.95 -25.35 -22.56
N ASP A 201 -42.63 -26.54 -23.09
CA ASP A 201 -42.81 -26.92 -24.50
C ASP A 201 -44.11 -27.72 -24.75
N LEU A 202 -44.99 -27.85 -23.74
CA LEU A 202 -46.35 -28.37 -23.94
C LEU A 202 -47.21 -27.34 -24.72
N PRO A 203 -48.11 -27.76 -25.63
CA PRO A 203 -48.75 -26.87 -26.61
C PRO A 203 -49.39 -25.61 -26.03
N SER A 204 -50.12 -25.71 -24.93
CA SER A 204 -50.79 -24.57 -24.28
C SER A 204 -49.80 -23.50 -23.79
N TYR A 205 -48.67 -23.92 -23.20
CA TYR A 205 -47.64 -22.98 -22.74
C TYR A 205 -46.84 -22.40 -23.91
N VAL A 206 -46.68 -23.15 -25.01
CA VAL A 206 -46.05 -22.65 -26.24
C VAL A 206 -46.91 -21.54 -26.86
N GLU A 207 -48.21 -21.78 -27.06
CA GLU A 207 -49.15 -20.78 -27.56
C GLU A 207 -49.15 -19.50 -26.70
N ASP A 208 -49.29 -19.65 -25.38
CA ASP A 208 -49.42 -18.50 -24.47
C ASP A 208 -48.13 -17.69 -24.37
N ASN A 209 -46.97 -18.36 -24.42
CA ASN A 209 -45.67 -17.69 -24.50
C ASN A 209 -45.50 -16.89 -25.81
N ILE A 210 -46.00 -17.41 -26.94
CA ILE A 210 -46.02 -16.68 -28.23
C ILE A 210 -46.98 -15.48 -28.16
N LYS A 211 -48.15 -15.62 -27.53
CA LYS A 211 -49.11 -14.52 -27.31
C LYS A 211 -48.48 -13.38 -26.48
N VAL A 212 -47.82 -13.71 -25.36
CA VAL A 212 -47.13 -12.72 -24.51
C VAL A 212 -45.97 -12.02 -25.22
N TYR A 213 -45.16 -12.75 -25.99
CA TYR A 213 -44.09 -12.15 -26.80
C TYR A 213 -44.64 -11.12 -27.80
N LYS A 214 -45.78 -11.42 -28.45
CA LYS A 214 -46.45 -10.50 -29.38
C LYS A 214 -47.03 -9.26 -28.70
N SER A 215 -47.62 -9.40 -27.51
CA SER A 215 -48.24 -8.25 -26.82
C SER A 215 -47.23 -7.33 -26.15
N ASN A 216 -46.15 -7.88 -25.57
CA ASN A 216 -45.25 -7.13 -24.70
C ASN A 216 -43.95 -6.73 -25.42
N ILE A 217 -43.30 -7.67 -26.13
CA ILE A 217 -41.97 -7.44 -26.71
C ILE A 217 -42.04 -6.93 -28.15
N LEU A 218 -42.80 -7.61 -29.02
CA LEU A 218 -42.64 -7.51 -30.48
C LEU A 218 -42.60 -6.07 -30.99
N ARG A 219 -43.57 -5.24 -30.59
CA ARG A 219 -43.64 -3.83 -30.99
C ARG A 219 -42.41 -3.02 -30.56
N ILE A 220 -41.92 -3.23 -29.32
CA ILE A 220 -40.79 -2.46 -28.78
C ILE A 220 -39.49 -2.86 -29.52
N LEU A 221 -39.36 -4.12 -29.94
CA LEU A 221 -38.28 -4.54 -30.82
C LEU A 221 -38.46 -4.03 -32.26
N GLU A 222 -39.67 -3.96 -32.80
CA GLU A 222 -39.93 -3.35 -34.11
C GLU A 222 -39.56 -1.86 -34.12
N ASP A 223 -39.97 -1.10 -33.10
CA ASP A 223 -39.57 0.30 -32.89
C ASP A 223 -38.02 0.41 -32.74
N TYR A 224 -37.36 -0.51 -32.03
CA TYR A 224 -35.89 -0.53 -31.90
C TYR A 224 -35.15 -0.90 -33.21
N MET A 225 -35.67 -1.85 -33.99
CA MET A 225 -35.10 -2.22 -35.28
C MET A 225 -35.28 -1.11 -36.32
N ALA A 226 -36.38 -0.35 -36.25
CA ALA A 226 -36.63 0.82 -37.10
C ALA A 226 -35.74 2.03 -36.74
N ASP A 227 -35.37 2.18 -35.46
CA ASP A 227 -34.37 3.16 -34.99
C ASP A 227 -32.92 2.82 -35.44
N HIS A 228 -32.65 1.57 -35.84
CA HIS A 228 -31.32 1.07 -36.13
C HIS A 228 -30.88 1.34 -37.58
N ASP A 229 -29.56 1.36 -37.83
CA ASP A 229 -29.05 1.38 -39.20
C ASP A 229 -29.38 0.04 -39.89
N GLN A 230 -30.13 0.15 -40.99
CA GLN A 230 -30.60 -0.98 -41.81
C GLN A 230 -29.45 -1.75 -42.46
N GLN A 231 -28.28 -1.14 -42.67
CA GLN A 231 -27.10 -1.84 -43.19
C GLN A 231 -26.57 -2.90 -42.21
N TYR A 232 -26.94 -2.79 -40.93
CA TYR A 232 -26.47 -3.66 -39.85
C TYR A 232 -27.61 -4.48 -39.20
N LEU A 233 -28.81 -4.46 -39.82
CA LEU A 233 -29.94 -5.32 -39.47
C LEU A 233 -29.92 -6.55 -40.38
N ILE A 234 -29.67 -7.73 -39.81
CA ILE A 234 -29.57 -9.00 -40.53
C ILE A 234 -30.80 -9.85 -40.20
N GLU A 235 -31.74 -9.92 -41.13
CA GLU A 235 -32.93 -10.78 -41.01
C GLU A 235 -32.68 -12.17 -41.58
N LEU A 236 -32.89 -13.20 -40.76
CA LEU A 236 -32.68 -14.61 -41.10
C LEU A 236 -34.02 -15.38 -41.03
N ASP A 237 -34.21 -16.32 -41.95
CA ASP A 237 -35.33 -17.27 -41.89
C ASP A 237 -34.99 -18.41 -40.91
N GLY A 238 -35.68 -18.40 -39.78
CA GLY A 238 -35.51 -19.37 -38.70
C GLY A 238 -36.19 -20.71 -38.93
N ASN A 239 -36.96 -20.92 -40.02
CA ASN A 239 -37.46 -22.26 -40.35
C ASN A 239 -36.30 -23.21 -40.69
N LYS A 240 -35.22 -22.69 -41.27
CA LYS A 240 -34.01 -23.44 -41.62
C LYS A 240 -33.31 -24.10 -40.42
N GLY A 241 -32.54 -25.16 -40.70
CA GLY A 241 -31.69 -25.83 -39.72
C GLY A 241 -30.60 -24.93 -39.14
N SER A 242 -30.22 -25.16 -37.89
CA SER A 242 -29.30 -24.29 -37.12
C SER A 242 -27.89 -24.17 -37.72
N LEU A 243 -27.45 -25.13 -38.54
CA LEU A 243 -26.17 -25.07 -39.26
C LEU A 243 -26.28 -24.16 -40.50
N ILE A 244 -27.38 -24.26 -41.25
CA ILE A 244 -27.66 -23.44 -42.44
C ILE A 244 -27.78 -21.96 -42.03
N LEU A 245 -28.54 -21.67 -40.96
CA LEU A 245 -28.62 -20.34 -40.34
C LEU A 245 -27.24 -19.74 -40.02
N HIS A 246 -26.30 -20.56 -39.53
CA HIS A 246 -24.95 -20.12 -39.21
C HIS A 246 -24.11 -19.90 -40.48
N LYS A 247 -24.17 -20.82 -41.48
CA LYS A 247 -23.53 -20.64 -42.80
C LYS A 247 -24.00 -19.33 -43.47
N GLU A 248 -25.31 -19.07 -43.45
CA GLU A 248 -25.92 -17.88 -44.06
C GLU A 248 -25.51 -16.59 -43.34
N LEU A 249 -25.56 -16.56 -41.99
CA LEU A 249 -25.11 -15.43 -41.19
C LEU A 249 -23.62 -15.12 -41.41
N MET A 250 -22.76 -16.14 -41.39
CA MET A 250 -21.32 -15.97 -41.62
C MET A 250 -21.04 -15.44 -43.02
N SER A 251 -21.77 -15.92 -44.04
CA SER A 251 -21.65 -15.42 -45.42
C SER A 251 -22.06 -13.95 -45.53
N ARG A 252 -23.15 -13.54 -44.88
CA ARG A 252 -23.56 -12.12 -44.83
C ARG A 252 -22.55 -11.25 -44.08
N LEU A 253 -22.00 -11.72 -42.94
CA LEU A 253 -21.00 -10.97 -42.17
C LEU A 253 -19.65 -10.83 -42.90
N ALA A 254 -19.29 -11.80 -43.75
CA ALA A 254 -18.09 -11.75 -44.58
C ALA A 254 -18.09 -10.63 -45.64
N CYS A 255 -19.27 -10.09 -46.00
CA CYS A 255 -19.40 -8.94 -46.89
C CYS A 255 -18.96 -7.60 -46.25
N PHE A 256 -18.84 -7.54 -44.92
CA PHE A 256 -18.44 -6.32 -44.20
C PHE A 256 -16.93 -6.31 -43.93
N VAL A 257 -16.33 -5.12 -43.87
CA VAL A 257 -14.89 -4.93 -43.55
C VAL A 257 -14.64 -5.02 -42.03
N LEU A 258 -15.21 -6.04 -41.40
CA LEU A 258 -15.04 -6.37 -39.99
C LEU A 258 -13.72 -7.10 -39.76
N ARG A 259 -13.31 -7.18 -38.49
CA ARG A 259 -12.19 -8.02 -38.04
C ARG A 259 -12.55 -8.62 -36.69
N PRO A 260 -12.57 -9.95 -36.55
CA PRO A 260 -12.69 -10.61 -35.25
C PRO A 260 -11.65 -10.11 -34.25
N ALA A 261 -11.92 -10.30 -32.96
CA ALA A 261 -10.98 -9.91 -31.92
C ALA A 261 -9.69 -10.73 -32.03
N ALA A 262 -8.55 -10.05 -32.15
CA ALA A 262 -7.26 -10.71 -32.13
C ALA A 262 -7.00 -11.27 -30.71
N ILE A 263 -6.97 -12.59 -30.57
CA ILE A 263 -6.68 -13.27 -29.30
C ILE A 263 -5.17 -13.19 -29.00
N PRO A 264 -4.75 -12.96 -27.73
CA PRO A 264 -3.36 -13.18 -27.30
C PRO A 264 -3.05 -14.67 -27.17
N ILE A 265 -1.90 -15.13 -27.67
CA ILE A 265 -1.52 -16.55 -27.69
C ILE A 265 -0.34 -16.76 -26.72
N ARG A 266 -0.39 -17.78 -25.86
CA ARG A 266 0.78 -18.16 -25.03
C ARG A 266 1.90 -18.67 -25.94
N LEU A 267 3.14 -18.29 -25.64
CA LEU A 267 4.32 -18.67 -26.42
C LEU A 267 5.11 -19.81 -25.81
N GLN A 268 4.78 -20.22 -24.58
CA GLN A 268 5.26 -21.45 -23.96
C GLN A 268 4.06 -22.16 -23.36
N ASP A 269 4.04 -23.47 -23.52
CA ASP A 269 3.14 -24.38 -22.82
C ASP A 269 4.01 -25.20 -21.86
N GLY A 270 3.48 -25.58 -20.69
CA GLY A 270 4.24 -26.13 -19.55
C GLY A 270 4.86 -27.53 -19.75
N GLU A 271 5.01 -27.98 -21.00
CA GLU A 271 5.61 -29.24 -21.41
C GLU A 271 6.95 -29.04 -22.17
N GLU A 272 7.31 -27.80 -22.51
CA GLU A 272 8.59 -27.47 -23.17
C GLU A 272 9.76 -27.34 -22.16
N GLU A 273 11.00 -27.46 -22.64
CA GLU A 273 12.19 -27.22 -21.81
C GLU A 273 12.19 -25.77 -21.25
N GLU A 274 12.17 -25.66 -19.92
CA GLU A 274 12.24 -24.39 -19.20
C GLU A 274 13.50 -23.60 -19.60
N LEU A 275 13.30 -22.39 -20.12
CA LEU A 275 14.41 -21.48 -20.44
C LEU A 275 14.95 -20.86 -19.14
N PRO A 276 16.26 -21.00 -18.81
CA PRO A 276 16.84 -20.42 -17.61
C PRO A 276 16.52 -18.93 -17.44
N ASP A 277 16.10 -18.54 -16.23
CA ASP A 277 15.69 -17.17 -15.90
C ASP A 277 16.77 -16.12 -16.21
N GLU A 278 18.05 -16.48 -16.08
CA GLU A 278 19.21 -15.61 -16.33
C GLU A 278 19.56 -15.43 -17.83
N ILE A 279 18.78 -15.99 -18.78
CA ILE A 279 19.01 -15.79 -20.22
C ILE A 279 18.94 -14.30 -20.61
N ASP A 280 19.87 -13.87 -21.47
CA ASP A 280 19.87 -12.51 -22.03
C ASP A 280 18.57 -12.18 -22.78
N THR A 281 18.12 -10.94 -22.66
CA THR A 281 16.88 -10.46 -23.28
C THR A 281 16.88 -10.62 -24.81
N ASP A 282 18.02 -10.44 -25.47
CA ASP A 282 18.10 -10.50 -26.93
C ASP A 282 17.96 -11.95 -27.43
N ASP A 283 18.53 -12.93 -26.71
CA ASP A 283 18.43 -14.35 -27.03
C ASP A 283 17.11 -15.00 -26.55
N LEU A 284 16.55 -14.60 -25.40
CA LEU A 284 15.18 -14.95 -25.00
C LEU A 284 14.19 -14.61 -26.12
N LEU A 285 14.24 -13.37 -26.62
CA LEU A 285 13.40 -12.90 -27.71
C LEU A 285 13.75 -13.50 -29.08
N ARG A 286 14.82 -14.28 -29.23
CA ARG A 286 15.07 -15.11 -30.42
C ARG A 286 14.46 -16.50 -30.26
N SER A 287 14.52 -17.08 -29.06
CA SER A 287 13.95 -18.40 -28.73
C SER A 287 12.41 -18.42 -28.73
N LEU A 288 11.76 -17.32 -28.35
CA LEU A 288 10.29 -17.19 -28.38
C LEU A 288 9.74 -16.87 -29.79
N ALA A 289 10.53 -16.21 -30.65
CA ALA A 289 10.07 -15.75 -31.97
C ALA A 289 9.52 -16.85 -32.93
N PRO A 290 9.99 -18.11 -32.90
CA PRO A 290 9.43 -19.22 -33.66
C PRO A 290 8.43 -20.11 -32.90
N LYS A 291 8.10 -19.83 -31.63
CA LYS A 291 7.11 -20.60 -30.87
C LYS A 291 5.68 -20.18 -31.24
N GLN A 292 4.73 -21.12 -31.14
CA GLN A 292 3.29 -20.94 -31.37
C GLN A 292 2.94 -19.98 -32.53
N MET A 293 3.38 -20.33 -33.74
CA MET A 293 3.30 -19.47 -34.92
C MET A 293 1.94 -19.61 -35.66
N VAL A 294 1.22 -18.50 -35.82
CA VAL A 294 -0.10 -18.43 -36.51
C VAL A 294 -0.08 -18.96 -37.95
N ALA A 295 1.07 -18.91 -38.63
CA ALA A 295 1.23 -19.43 -39.99
C ALA A 295 2.68 -19.90 -40.24
N PRO A 296 2.90 -20.84 -41.19
CA PRO A 296 4.24 -21.25 -41.59
C PRO A 296 5.13 -20.05 -41.96
N ARG A 297 6.31 -19.98 -41.33
CA ARG A 297 7.30 -18.87 -41.41
C ARG A 297 6.89 -17.52 -40.82
N HIS A 298 5.69 -17.36 -40.24
CA HIS A 298 5.34 -16.16 -39.46
C HIS A 298 6.07 -16.14 -38.11
N ARG A 299 7.22 -15.48 -38.03
CA ARG A 299 7.94 -15.25 -36.77
C ARG A 299 7.45 -13.97 -36.09
N TRP A 300 7.18 -14.06 -34.79
CA TRP A 300 6.76 -12.92 -33.98
C TRP A 300 7.86 -11.85 -33.88
N ARG A 301 7.47 -10.57 -33.81
CA ARG A 301 8.41 -9.46 -33.62
C ARG A 301 8.60 -9.11 -32.16
N ARG A 302 9.69 -8.42 -31.84
CA ARG A 302 9.90 -7.82 -30.51
C ARG A 302 8.94 -6.65 -30.30
N SER A 303 8.32 -6.56 -29.12
CA SER A 303 7.55 -5.38 -28.73
C SER A 303 8.48 -4.23 -28.28
N LYS A 304 7.90 -3.05 -28.05
CA LYS A 304 8.63 -1.89 -27.48
C LYS A 304 9.03 -2.07 -26.02
N TRP A 305 8.44 -3.04 -25.31
CA TRP A 305 8.67 -3.29 -23.89
C TRP A 305 9.85 -4.25 -23.66
N GLY A 306 10.31 -4.98 -24.69
CA GLY A 306 11.42 -5.93 -24.55
C GLY A 306 11.05 -7.06 -23.57
N ARG A 307 11.78 -7.16 -22.46
CA ARG A 307 11.50 -8.08 -21.34
C ARG A 307 10.66 -7.45 -20.21
N TYR A 308 10.37 -6.14 -20.23
CA TYR A 308 9.54 -5.52 -19.17
C TYR A 308 8.06 -5.91 -19.29
N CYS A 309 7.42 -6.21 -18.17
CA CYS A 309 6.02 -6.59 -18.10
C CYS A 309 5.10 -5.37 -18.34
N PRO A 310 4.33 -5.29 -19.45
CA PRO A 310 3.41 -4.17 -19.69
C PRO A 310 2.26 -4.06 -18.67
N VAL A 311 1.88 -5.16 -18.00
CA VAL A 311 0.84 -5.17 -16.98
C VAL A 311 1.34 -4.53 -15.69
N SER A 312 2.42 -5.06 -15.11
CA SER A 312 3.02 -4.49 -13.90
C SER A 312 3.47 -3.03 -14.10
N LEU A 313 3.94 -2.67 -15.30
CA LEU A 313 4.26 -1.30 -15.65
C LEU A 313 3.05 -0.36 -15.57
N ALA A 314 1.85 -0.82 -15.98
CA ALA A 314 0.60 -0.06 -15.83
C ALA A 314 0.06 -0.06 -14.39
N GLU A 315 0.37 -1.09 -13.62
CA GLU A 315 0.12 -1.13 -12.17
C GLU A 315 1.12 -0.25 -11.38
N GLY A 316 2.19 0.28 -12.01
CA GLY A 316 3.17 1.15 -11.37
C GLY A 316 4.42 0.46 -10.82
N ASN A 317 4.80 -0.70 -11.37
CA ASN A 317 5.95 -1.51 -10.93
C ASN A 317 6.84 -1.92 -12.12
N LEU A 318 8.14 -1.63 -12.08
CA LEU A 318 9.08 -1.90 -13.16
C LEU A 318 9.64 -3.34 -13.11
N LEU A 319 8.78 -4.34 -13.32
CA LEU A 319 9.17 -5.75 -13.29
C LEU A 319 9.61 -6.28 -14.67
N LEU A 320 10.68 -7.08 -14.66
CA LEU A 320 11.06 -7.94 -15.79
C LEU A 320 10.15 -9.18 -15.82
N GLY A 321 9.85 -9.66 -17.02
CA GLY A 321 9.09 -10.88 -17.23
C GLY A 321 9.94 -12.15 -17.23
N LYS A 322 9.34 -13.27 -16.84
CA LYS A 322 9.92 -14.62 -16.90
C LYS A 322 9.73 -15.24 -18.29
N PRO A 323 10.64 -16.12 -18.75
CA PRO A 323 10.51 -16.80 -20.04
C PRO A 323 9.20 -17.60 -20.19
N GLU A 324 8.77 -18.24 -19.09
CA GLU A 324 7.52 -19.00 -18.93
C GLU A 324 6.29 -18.20 -19.40
N PHE A 325 6.16 -16.96 -18.94
CA PHE A 325 5.00 -16.09 -19.17
C PHE A 325 5.13 -15.28 -20.48
N GLY A 326 5.66 -15.91 -21.52
CA GLY A 326 5.73 -15.37 -22.87
C GLY A 326 4.35 -15.37 -23.54
N VAL A 327 3.93 -14.22 -24.09
CA VAL A 327 2.64 -14.05 -24.78
C VAL A 327 2.83 -13.28 -26.08
N SER A 328 2.16 -13.67 -27.16
CA SER A 328 2.09 -12.91 -28.40
C SER A 328 0.75 -12.23 -28.60
N PHE A 329 0.77 -11.04 -29.20
CA PHE A 329 -0.42 -10.27 -29.55
C PHE A 329 -0.09 -9.28 -30.68
N LEU A 330 -0.90 -9.27 -31.75
CA LEU A 330 -0.74 -8.39 -32.92
C LEU A 330 0.71 -8.30 -33.45
N ASP A 331 1.23 -9.43 -33.95
CA ASP A 331 2.58 -9.56 -34.57
C ASP A 331 3.76 -9.30 -33.59
N LYS A 332 3.51 -9.27 -32.27
CA LYS A 332 4.52 -8.93 -31.25
C LYS A 332 4.52 -9.84 -30.03
N MET A 333 5.71 -10.10 -29.49
CA MET A 333 5.95 -10.79 -28.22
C MET A 333 6.01 -9.83 -27.04
N TYR A 334 5.45 -10.27 -25.92
CA TYR A 334 5.44 -9.64 -24.62
C TYR A 334 5.87 -10.70 -23.59
N VAL A 335 6.63 -10.28 -22.59
CA VAL A 335 7.10 -11.16 -21.50
C VAL A 335 6.50 -10.63 -20.21
N LEU A 336 5.79 -11.48 -19.46
CA LEU A 336 5.03 -11.08 -18.29
C LEU A 336 5.68 -11.58 -16.99
N SER A 337 5.40 -10.93 -15.87
CA SER A 337 6.07 -11.15 -14.58
C SER A 337 5.51 -12.34 -13.80
N CYS A 338 4.22 -12.62 -13.92
CA CYS A 338 3.51 -13.68 -13.20
C CYS A 338 2.28 -14.17 -14.00
N GLU A 339 1.75 -15.33 -13.61
CA GLU A 339 0.53 -15.91 -14.22
C GLU A 339 -0.70 -14.99 -14.08
N GLU A 340 -0.82 -14.21 -13.00
CA GLU A 340 -1.87 -13.18 -12.89
C GLU A 340 -1.75 -12.11 -13.98
N ALA A 341 -0.53 -11.70 -14.30
CA ALA A 341 -0.28 -10.75 -15.38
C ALA A 341 -0.63 -11.37 -16.75
N VAL A 342 -0.40 -12.67 -16.93
CA VAL A 342 -0.91 -13.41 -18.11
C VAL A 342 -2.42 -13.35 -18.15
N GLY A 343 -3.14 -13.73 -17.07
CA GLY A 343 -4.60 -13.68 -17.01
C GLY A 343 -5.17 -12.28 -17.29
N LYS A 344 -4.61 -11.24 -16.68
CA LYS A 344 -4.97 -9.82 -16.91
C LYS A 344 -4.76 -9.41 -18.37
N PHE A 345 -3.63 -9.78 -18.98
CA PHE A 345 -3.31 -9.46 -20.37
C PHE A 345 -4.15 -10.25 -21.38
N MET A 346 -4.48 -11.51 -21.09
CA MET A 346 -5.35 -12.36 -21.90
C MET A 346 -6.78 -11.80 -21.97
N LYS A 347 -7.34 -11.39 -20.82
CA LYS A 347 -8.68 -10.78 -20.76
C LYS A 347 -8.75 -9.48 -21.58
N ASN A 348 -7.78 -8.58 -21.40
CA ASN A 348 -7.66 -7.37 -22.21
C ASN A 348 -6.21 -6.85 -22.30
N PRO A 349 -5.53 -7.03 -23.45
CA PRO A 349 -4.18 -6.52 -23.67
C PRO A 349 -4.21 -5.04 -24.09
N ARG A 350 -5.35 -4.52 -24.57
CA ARG A 350 -5.42 -3.18 -25.18
C ARG A 350 -5.20 -2.09 -24.14
N GLN A 351 -5.72 -2.26 -22.92
CA GLN A 351 -5.56 -1.30 -21.81
C GLN A 351 -4.08 -1.03 -21.47
N TYR A 352 -3.21 -2.04 -21.60
CA TYR A 352 -1.77 -1.93 -21.29
C TYR A 352 -0.91 -1.36 -22.43
N LEU A 353 -1.46 -1.36 -23.65
CA LEU A 353 -0.72 -1.07 -24.88
C LEU A 353 -1.14 0.24 -25.56
N LEU A 354 -2.36 0.72 -25.29
CA LEU A 354 -2.89 1.98 -25.79
C LEU A 354 -2.34 3.21 -25.02
N PRO A 355 -2.28 4.39 -25.65
CA PRO A 355 -2.03 5.65 -24.95
C PRO A 355 -3.15 6.04 -23.96
N PRO A 356 -2.83 6.69 -22.82
CA PRO A 356 -1.49 7.05 -22.36
C PRO A 356 -0.68 5.81 -21.96
N GLN A 357 0.45 5.60 -22.63
CA GLN A 357 1.24 4.38 -22.38
C GLN A 357 1.85 4.49 -20.99
N PRO A 358 1.83 3.41 -20.19
CA PRO A 358 2.31 3.46 -18.83
C PRO A 358 3.78 3.85 -18.82
N ARG A 359 4.08 4.95 -18.13
CA ARG A 359 5.46 5.40 -17.93
C ARG A 359 6.08 4.51 -16.85
N PRO A 360 7.40 4.26 -16.88
CA PRO A 360 8.08 3.72 -15.72
C PRO A 360 7.69 4.49 -14.46
N PRO A 361 7.41 3.79 -13.34
CA PRO A 361 7.40 4.44 -12.05
C PRO A 361 8.78 5.05 -11.78
N VAL A 362 8.85 5.89 -10.76
CA VAL A 362 10.10 6.52 -10.34
C VAL A 362 10.20 6.26 -8.85
N LYS A 363 10.71 5.09 -8.48
CA LYS A 363 11.05 4.68 -7.11
C LYS A 363 12.54 4.90 -6.89
N LEU A 364 12.91 6.04 -6.33
CA LEU A 364 14.31 6.47 -6.21
C LEU A 364 14.76 6.56 -4.75
N VAL A 365 16.04 6.25 -4.54
CA VAL A 365 16.79 6.65 -3.35
C VAL A 365 17.75 7.79 -3.72
N VAL A 366 17.75 8.88 -2.96
CA VAL A 366 18.73 9.98 -3.09
C VAL A 366 19.58 10.07 -1.83
N THR A 367 20.84 9.69 -1.95
CA THR A 367 21.80 9.61 -0.83
C THR A 367 23.11 10.35 -1.13
N GLY A 368 23.99 10.44 -0.15
CA GLY A 368 25.21 11.27 -0.19
C GLY A 368 25.43 12.08 1.11
N PRO A 369 26.50 12.89 1.18
CA PRO A 369 26.82 13.66 2.39
C PRO A 369 25.78 14.76 2.68
N PRO A 370 25.70 15.28 3.92
CA PRO A 370 24.83 16.40 4.26
C PRO A 370 25.16 17.64 3.40
N LEU A 371 24.18 18.53 3.21
CA LEU A 371 24.30 19.82 2.50
C LEU A 371 24.64 19.74 0.99
N SER A 372 24.91 18.56 0.43
CA SER A 372 25.13 18.34 -1.00
C SER A 372 23.97 18.81 -1.88
N GLY A 373 22.74 18.82 -1.34
CA GLY A 373 21.53 19.32 -2.01
C GLY A 373 20.47 18.26 -2.29
N LYS A 374 20.59 17.05 -1.72
CA LYS A 374 19.66 15.90 -1.86
C LYS A 374 18.19 16.32 -1.84
N THR A 375 17.72 16.92 -0.76
CA THR A 375 16.34 17.41 -0.58
C THR A 375 15.87 18.33 -1.71
N SER A 376 16.72 19.24 -2.20
CA SER A 376 16.38 20.10 -3.33
C SER A 376 16.27 19.32 -4.65
N LEU A 377 17.12 18.32 -4.85
CA LEU A 377 17.06 17.41 -5.99
C LEU A 377 15.83 16.49 -5.92
N CYS A 378 15.47 15.96 -4.75
CA CYS A 378 14.27 15.16 -4.53
C CYS A 378 13.01 15.92 -4.97
N HIS A 379 12.83 17.16 -4.51
CA HIS A 379 11.70 18.00 -4.90
C HIS A 379 11.68 18.32 -6.41
N LEU A 380 12.84 18.57 -7.03
CA LEU A 380 12.92 18.81 -8.48
C LEU A 380 12.60 17.57 -9.32
N LEU A 381 13.03 16.38 -8.87
CA LEU A 381 12.71 15.10 -9.50
C LEU A 381 11.23 14.76 -9.32
N ALA A 382 10.69 14.94 -8.11
CA ALA A 382 9.26 14.76 -7.80
C ALA A 382 8.37 15.64 -8.69
N GLN A 383 8.69 16.93 -8.83
CA GLN A 383 7.97 17.83 -9.73
C GLN A 383 8.04 17.39 -11.20
N LYS A 384 9.19 16.91 -11.66
CA LYS A 384 9.41 16.48 -13.06
C LYS A 384 8.69 15.17 -13.41
N TYR A 385 8.65 14.21 -12.49
CA TYR A 385 8.13 12.86 -12.72
C TYR A 385 6.75 12.60 -12.07
N SER A 386 6.21 13.58 -11.34
CA SER A 386 4.96 13.46 -10.57
C SER A 386 5.01 12.36 -9.50
N ALA A 387 6.18 12.17 -8.89
CA ALA A 387 6.42 11.26 -7.76
C ALA A 387 6.24 11.99 -6.41
N ASN A 388 5.95 11.25 -5.34
CA ASN A 388 5.93 11.79 -3.98
C ASN A 388 7.37 11.89 -3.41
N VAL A 389 7.64 12.85 -2.52
CA VAL A 389 8.88 12.84 -1.70
C VAL A 389 8.54 12.24 -0.34
N LEU A 390 9.36 11.30 0.11
CA LEU A 390 9.31 10.69 1.43
C LEU A 390 10.57 11.11 2.20
N ASP A 391 10.44 12.12 3.05
CA ASP A 391 11.49 12.51 3.98
C ASP A 391 11.39 11.65 5.24
N MET A 392 12.21 10.61 5.31
CA MET A 392 12.24 9.69 6.45
C MET A 392 12.67 10.39 7.74
N ASP A 393 13.39 11.53 7.69
CA ASP A 393 13.77 12.32 8.85
C ASP A 393 12.66 13.28 9.32
N GLU A 394 11.51 13.32 8.64
CA GLU A 394 10.25 13.90 9.14
C GLU A 394 9.28 12.81 9.63
N ILE A 395 9.04 11.79 8.80
CA ILE A 395 7.99 10.78 9.06
C ILE A 395 8.31 9.93 10.32
N ILE A 396 9.59 9.68 10.63
CA ILE A 396 9.98 8.86 11.79
C ILE A 396 9.91 9.61 13.13
N ARG A 397 9.85 10.96 13.12
CA ARG A 397 9.91 11.81 14.34
C ARG A 397 8.96 11.37 15.46
N PRO A 398 7.64 11.15 15.22
CA PRO A 398 6.73 10.73 16.30
C PRO A 398 7.15 9.41 16.97
N LYS A 399 7.67 8.42 16.23
CA LYS A 399 8.14 7.16 16.84
C LYS A 399 9.48 7.33 17.59
N ILE A 400 10.37 8.22 17.14
CA ILE A 400 11.57 8.59 17.91
C ILE A 400 11.17 9.33 19.21
N GLU A 401 10.21 10.24 19.15
CA GLU A 401 9.72 10.99 20.32
C GLU A 401 9.01 10.06 21.32
N GLU A 402 8.23 9.08 20.84
CA GLU A 402 7.59 8.05 21.67
C GLU A 402 8.61 7.15 22.38
N GLU A 403 9.58 6.58 21.66
CA GLU A 403 10.63 5.75 22.26
C GLU A 403 11.57 6.55 23.16
N ARG A 404 11.85 7.82 22.84
CA ARG A 404 12.59 8.73 23.74
C ARG A 404 11.81 9.03 25.02
N ALA A 405 10.48 9.14 24.96
CA ALA A 405 9.65 9.28 26.15
C ALA A 405 9.70 8.02 27.03
N LYS A 406 9.62 6.82 26.44
CA LYS A 406 9.77 5.54 27.15
C LYS A 406 11.15 5.40 27.79
N MET A 407 12.22 5.72 27.06
CA MET A 407 13.60 5.72 27.56
C MET A 407 13.78 6.69 28.72
N LEU A 408 13.31 7.94 28.59
CA LEU A 408 13.40 8.94 29.67
C LEU A 408 12.55 8.57 30.89
N GLN A 409 11.47 7.80 30.71
CA GLN A 409 10.70 7.23 31.83
C GLN A 409 11.46 6.10 32.52
N GLN A 410 12.04 5.14 31.77
CA GLN A 410 12.87 4.07 32.33
C GLN A 410 14.06 4.63 33.12
N VAL A 411 14.81 5.58 32.54
CA VAL A 411 15.90 6.28 33.23
C VAL A 411 15.41 7.01 34.48
N ARG A 412 14.22 7.62 34.44
CA ARG A 412 13.63 8.27 35.62
C ARG A 412 13.33 7.27 36.73
N ASP A 413 12.72 6.13 36.40
CA ASP A 413 12.31 5.13 37.36
C ASP A 413 13.54 4.44 37.99
N GLU A 414 14.55 4.08 37.17
CA GLU A 414 15.86 3.62 37.64
C GLU A 414 16.59 4.67 38.49
N ALA A 415 16.55 5.95 38.10
CA ALA A 415 17.19 7.03 38.87
C ALA A 415 16.49 7.26 40.22
N VAL A 416 15.15 7.12 40.29
CA VAL A 416 14.40 7.20 41.55
C VAL A 416 14.82 6.08 42.50
N GLU A 417 14.91 4.83 42.03
CA GLU A 417 15.35 3.70 42.86
C GLU A 417 16.78 3.90 43.39
N ASN A 418 17.73 4.20 42.49
CA ASN A 418 19.13 4.44 42.86
C ASN A 418 19.29 5.65 43.80
N ALA A 419 18.51 6.72 43.60
CA ALA A 419 18.51 7.90 44.45
C ALA A 419 17.95 7.59 45.85
N ILE A 420 16.85 6.83 45.96
CA ILE A 420 16.29 6.41 47.25
C ILE A 420 17.31 5.58 48.05
N VAL A 421 18.02 4.64 47.42
CA VAL A 421 19.10 3.88 48.05
C VAL A 421 20.23 4.82 48.52
N THR A 422 20.67 5.74 47.66
CA THR A 422 21.76 6.69 47.96
C THR A 422 21.41 7.64 49.12
N VAL A 423 20.19 8.17 49.17
CA VAL A 423 19.75 9.05 50.28
C VAL A 423 19.57 8.24 51.57
N LYS A 424 19.00 7.03 51.52
CA LYS A 424 18.91 6.14 52.70
C LYS A 424 20.29 5.85 53.28
N GLN A 425 21.31 5.62 52.44
CA GLN A 425 22.68 5.43 52.90
C GLN A 425 23.24 6.71 53.53
N ARG A 426 23.13 7.88 52.87
CA ARG A 426 23.62 9.17 53.43
C ARG A 426 22.98 9.52 54.77
N ILE A 427 21.67 9.31 54.92
CA ILE A 427 20.96 9.60 56.18
C ILE A 427 21.38 8.62 57.28
N LYS A 428 21.65 7.35 56.95
CA LYS A 428 22.25 6.40 57.90
C LYS A 428 23.65 6.84 58.35
N GLU A 429 24.52 7.20 57.41
CA GLU A 429 25.88 7.70 57.69
C GLU A 429 25.86 8.99 58.52
N GLN A 430 24.89 9.89 58.28
CA GLN A 430 24.68 11.10 59.08
C GLN A 430 24.19 10.79 60.51
N MET A 431 23.24 9.86 60.68
CA MET A 431 22.78 9.46 62.02
C MET A 431 23.85 8.70 62.80
N GLU A 432 24.68 7.89 62.15
CA GLU A 432 25.85 7.24 62.78
C GLU A 432 26.90 8.28 63.21
N ALA A 433 27.15 9.31 62.40
CA ALA A 433 28.02 10.43 62.76
C ALA A 433 27.46 11.31 63.90
N GLU A 434 26.15 11.58 63.91
CA GLU A 434 25.50 12.29 65.02
C GLU A 434 25.46 11.47 66.32
N ALA A 435 25.31 10.13 66.23
CA ALA A 435 25.39 9.26 67.39
C ALA A 435 26.80 9.28 68.00
N ALA A 436 27.84 9.16 67.18
CA ALA A 436 29.24 9.25 67.61
C ALA A 436 29.56 10.61 68.27
N GLN A 437 28.96 11.71 67.83
CA GLN A 437 29.12 13.03 68.47
C GLN A 437 28.32 13.18 69.78
N LYS A 438 27.30 12.36 70.03
CA LYS A 438 26.48 12.42 71.26
C LYS A 438 27.03 11.55 72.39
N GLU A 439 27.89 10.57 72.11
CA GLU A 439 28.55 9.77 73.16
C GLU A 439 29.68 10.50 73.90
N GLU A 440 30.25 11.59 73.35
CA GLU A 440 31.33 12.35 74.02
C GLU A 440 30.85 13.42 75.04
N THR A 441 29.54 13.70 75.15
CA THR A 441 29.05 14.84 75.97
C THR A 441 27.79 14.57 76.82
N THR A 442 27.84 13.65 77.81
CA THR A 442 26.86 13.63 78.92
C THR A 442 27.39 12.98 80.22
N GLU A 443 27.74 13.79 81.21
CA GLU A 443 27.69 13.46 82.65
C GLU A 443 27.24 14.72 83.43
N GLU A 444 26.40 14.54 84.46
CA GLU A 444 25.83 15.57 85.38
C GLU A 444 24.94 16.68 84.72
N GLU A 445 23.78 17.10 85.24
CA GLU A 445 22.96 16.65 86.39
C GLU A 445 21.45 17.01 86.14
N HIS A 446 20.54 16.39 86.91
CA HIS A 446 19.08 16.67 86.95
C HIS A 446 18.73 17.31 88.33
N PRO A 447 17.59 18.03 88.56
CA PRO A 447 16.25 17.69 88.03
C PRO A 447 15.26 18.86 87.73
N ALA A 448 14.03 18.46 87.35
CA ALA A 448 12.81 19.24 87.05
C ALA A 448 12.01 19.65 88.34
N PRO A 449 10.71 20.05 88.29
CA PRO A 449 9.85 20.58 87.21
C PRO A 449 9.05 21.87 87.60
N GLU A 450 8.23 22.44 86.69
CA GLU A 450 6.83 22.83 86.99
C GLU A 450 6.01 23.12 85.71
N GLU A 451 4.69 23.33 85.85
CA GLU A 451 3.66 23.16 84.80
C GLU A 451 3.26 24.47 84.08
N LYS A 452 2.76 24.36 82.82
CA LYS A 452 1.46 24.96 82.45
C LYS A 452 0.84 24.55 81.10
N GLU A 453 -0.43 24.17 81.23
CA GLU A 453 -1.63 24.46 80.41
C GLU A 453 -1.51 24.77 78.90
N ALA A 454 -2.33 24.02 78.15
CA ALA A 454 -2.55 24.09 76.71
C ALA A 454 -3.30 25.35 76.23
N GLU A 455 -3.24 25.57 74.91
CA GLU A 455 -4.40 26.07 74.15
C GLU A 455 -4.41 25.44 72.74
N GLY A 456 -5.59 25.30 72.11
CA GLY A 456 -5.74 24.76 70.76
C GLY A 456 -7.19 24.62 70.29
N LEU A 457 -7.43 24.63 68.97
CA LEU A 457 -8.71 24.40 68.26
C LEU A 457 -8.39 23.99 66.78
N PHE A 458 -8.97 22.97 66.11
CA PHE A 458 -10.39 22.67 65.74
C PHE A 458 -10.97 23.74 64.76
N ILE A 459 -11.65 23.49 63.61
CA ILE A 459 -12.44 22.38 62.96
C ILE A 459 -12.32 22.57 61.40
N HIS A 460 -12.48 21.70 60.37
CA HIS A 460 -12.85 20.28 60.01
C HIS A 460 -11.92 19.84 58.81
N VAL A 461 -11.88 18.68 58.12
CA VAL A 461 -12.70 17.48 57.79
C VAL A 461 -13.69 17.56 56.59
N PHE A 462 -13.59 16.56 55.67
CA PHE A 462 -14.56 15.88 54.75
C PHE A 462 -13.90 15.64 53.36
N ALA A 463 -13.73 14.40 52.83
CA ALA A 463 -14.67 13.30 52.49
C ALA A 463 -15.69 13.68 51.38
N GLU A 464 -16.09 12.79 50.45
CA GLU A 464 -16.09 11.31 50.46
C GLU A 464 -16.07 10.71 49.02
N ASP A 465 -15.52 9.49 48.88
CA ASP A 465 -15.86 8.30 48.06
C ASP A 465 -16.75 8.41 46.77
N THR A 466 -16.65 7.51 45.75
CA THR A 466 -17.16 6.11 45.82
C THR A 466 -16.94 5.27 44.52
N LEU A 467 -16.55 3.98 44.70
CA LEU A 467 -17.07 2.72 44.04
C LEU A 467 -17.02 2.56 42.49
N LEU A 468 -16.91 1.38 41.83
CA LEU A 468 -16.65 -0.07 42.11
C LEU A 468 -15.91 -0.64 40.85
N GLU A 469 -15.80 -1.89 40.35
CA GLU A 469 -16.25 -3.30 40.50
C GLU A 469 -15.30 -4.12 39.53
N ASP A 470 -14.97 -5.43 39.53
CA ASP A 470 -14.99 -6.63 40.40
C ASP A 470 -14.22 -7.80 39.65
N GLN A 471 -14.03 -9.00 40.26
CA GLN A 471 -13.62 -10.31 39.64
C GLN A 471 -12.15 -10.50 39.13
N ASP A 472 -11.48 -11.68 39.23
CA ASP A 472 -11.80 -12.95 39.93
C ASP A 472 -10.55 -13.85 40.24
N GLU A 473 -10.74 -14.88 41.10
CA GLU A 473 -9.99 -16.17 41.36
C GLU A 473 -8.55 -16.46 40.81
N LYS A 474 -7.64 -17.29 41.38
CA LYS A 474 -7.58 -18.37 42.42
C LYS A 474 -6.08 -18.61 42.76
N VAL A 475 -5.59 -19.10 43.92
CA VAL A 475 -5.58 -20.47 44.52
C VAL A 475 -4.93 -20.39 45.94
N ALA A 476 -5.29 -21.27 46.89
CA ALA A 476 -4.60 -21.50 48.19
C ALA A 476 -3.99 -22.94 48.22
N GLU A 477 -3.10 -23.46 49.08
CA GLU A 477 -2.69 -23.32 50.51
C GLU A 477 -1.53 -24.39 50.68
N PRO A 478 -1.01 -24.83 51.87
CA PRO A 478 -1.00 -24.30 53.24
C PRO A 478 0.38 -24.36 53.99
N SER A 479 0.37 -23.86 55.24
CA SER A 479 1.14 -24.32 56.43
C SER A 479 2.68 -24.48 56.41
N GLU A 480 3.37 -23.82 57.34
CA GLU A 480 3.59 -24.38 58.70
C GLU A 480 3.90 -23.28 59.74
N THR A 481 3.63 -23.56 61.02
CA THR A 481 3.84 -22.63 62.16
C THR A 481 4.89 -23.14 63.13
N THR A 482 5.93 -22.34 63.36
CA THR A 482 6.84 -22.49 64.52
C THR A 482 7.03 -21.15 65.22
N VAL A 483 6.79 -21.12 66.53
CA VAL A 483 7.00 -19.95 67.38
C VAL A 483 8.24 -20.18 68.24
N THR A 484 9.18 -19.24 68.20
CA THR A 484 10.24 -19.06 69.20
C THR A 484 10.47 -17.57 69.40
N ASP A 485 10.45 -17.10 70.65
CA ASP A 485 10.66 -15.69 70.98
C ASP A 485 12.01 -15.17 70.47
N GLY A 486 11.98 -14.00 69.83
CA GLY A 486 13.15 -13.27 69.35
C GLY A 486 13.22 -11.88 69.98
N GLU A 487 14.43 -11.41 70.27
CA GLU A 487 14.67 -10.17 71.02
C GLU A 487 14.30 -8.92 70.20
N LYS A 488 13.74 -7.90 70.87
CA LYS A 488 13.40 -6.61 70.23
C LYS A 488 14.67 -5.84 69.85
N SER A 489 15.15 -6.06 68.64
CA SER A 489 16.03 -5.15 67.92
C SER A 489 15.19 -4.33 66.93
N THR A 490 14.86 -3.09 67.31
CA THR A 490 14.16 -2.16 66.42
C THR A 490 15.17 -1.47 65.51
N GLU A 491 15.47 -2.06 64.35
CA GLU A 491 16.11 -1.31 63.27
C GLU A 491 15.20 -0.16 62.84
N PHE A 492 15.67 1.08 62.99
CA PHE A 492 14.97 2.28 62.52
C PHE A 492 15.09 2.37 60.99
N THR A 493 14.18 1.72 60.27
CA THR A 493 14.03 1.92 58.83
C THR A 493 13.38 3.27 58.56
N VAL A 494 14.18 4.25 58.13
CA VAL A 494 13.65 5.55 57.65
C VAL A 494 12.97 5.31 56.30
N GLU A 495 11.65 5.46 56.27
CA GLU A 495 10.89 5.52 55.03
C GLU A 495 11.16 6.86 54.34
N ILE A 496 11.81 6.81 53.18
CA ILE A 496 12.06 7.97 52.31
C ILE A 496 11.19 7.78 51.07
N ASP A 497 10.40 8.80 50.73
CA ASP A 497 9.53 8.81 49.56
C ASP A 497 10.23 9.35 48.30
N ALA A 498 9.52 9.30 47.18
CA ALA A 498 10.01 9.79 45.88
C ALA A 498 9.97 11.33 45.75
N PHE A 499 9.60 12.08 46.80
CA PHE A 499 9.45 13.53 46.80
C PHE A 499 10.56 14.26 47.59
N HIS A 500 11.45 13.52 48.26
CA HIS A 500 12.61 14.08 48.95
C HIS A 500 13.49 14.92 47.99
N PRO A 501 13.91 16.16 48.35
CA PRO A 501 14.58 17.08 47.42
C PRO A 501 15.92 16.55 46.86
N ASP A 502 16.67 15.78 47.64
CA ASP A 502 17.90 15.13 47.18
C ASP A 502 17.62 14.01 46.16
N VAL A 503 16.44 13.38 46.21
CA VAL A 503 16.01 12.39 45.21
C VAL A 503 15.63 13.12 43.92
N VAL A 504 14.83 14.18 44.02
CA VAL A 504 14.42 15.00 42.86
C VAL A 504 15.63 15.54 42.09
N THR A 505 16.59 16.14 42.78
CA THR A 505 17.78 16.73 42.13
C THR A 505 18.71 15.69 41.48
N MET A 506 18.86 14.50 42.07
CA MET A 506 19.62 13.41 41.42
C MET A 506 18.89 12.83 40.21
N VAL A 507 17.56 12.74 40.25
CA VAL A 507 16.72 12.31 39.13
C VAL A 507 16.72 13.34 37.99
N GLU A 508 16.68 14.63 38.29
CA GLU A 508 16.78 15.70 37.28
C GLU A 508 18.13 15.64 36.53
N LEU A 509 19.25 15.45 37.23
CA LEU A 509 20.58 15.28 36.62
C LEU A 509 20.70 13.99 35.78
N ALA A 510 20.08 12.90 36.20
CA ALA A 510 19.99 11.67 35.41
C ALA A 510 19.17 11.88 34.12
N ILE A 511 18.05 12.59 34.22
CA ILE A 511 17.21 12.95 33.07
C ILE A 511 17.92 13.95 32.14
N GLU A 512 18.73 14.88 32.65
CA GLU A 512 19.54 15.77 31.80
C GLU A 512 20.64 15.03 31.05
N THR A 513 21.42 14.18 31.72
CA THR A 513 22.46 13.39 31.05
C THR A 513 21.88 12.38 30.05
N ALA A 514 20.68 11.83 30.29
CA ALA A 514 20.00 10.97 29.33
C ALA A 514 19.38 11.68 28.12
N LYS A 515 19.06 12.99 28.21
CA LYS A 515 18.57 13.76 27.04
C LYS A 515 19.61 13.85 25.93
N ASP A 516 20.90 13.84 26.26
CA ASP A 516 22.00 13.96 25.29
C ASP A 516 22.32 12.64 24.54
N ASN A 517 21.73 11.51 24.96
CA ASN A 517 21.86 10.24 24.25
C ASN A 517 20.97 10.20 22.98
N GLU A 518 21.54 9.80 21.84
CA GLU A 518 20.78 9.58 20.61
C GLU A 518 19.99 8.25 20.67
N VAL A 519 18.67 8.32 20.44
CA VAL A 519 17.79 7.14 20.40
C VAL A 519 17.86 6.49 19.03
N THR A 520 18.43 5.29 18.94
CA THR A 520 18.49 4.49 17.71
C THR A 520 17.36 3.47 17.65
N LEU A 521 16.40 3.67 16.75
CA LEU A 521 15.34 2.69 16.47
C LEU A 521 15.88 1.46 15.71
N ALA A 522 15.18 0.33 15.85
CA ALA A 522 15.47 -0.88 15.07
C ALA A 522 15.26 -0.65 13.56
N PRO A 523 16.05 -1.28 12.66
CA PRO A 523 15.91 -1.12 11.21
C PRO A 523 14.49 -1.41 10.70
N GLU A 524 13.84 -2.44 11.22
CA GLU A 524 12.47 -2.85 10.89
C GLU A 524 11.45 -1.72 11.09
N THR A 525 11.53 -0.99 12.20
CA THR A 525 10.62 0.11 12.53
C THR A 525 10.68 1.26 11.52
N TYR A 526 11.84 1.50 10.88
CA TYR A 526 11.94 2.46 9.77
C TYR A 526 11.22 1.96 8.51
N ILE A 527 11.23 0.63 8.27
CA ILE A 527 10.59 0.03 7.09
C ILE A 527 9.08 0.00 7.25
N ASP A 528 8.55 -0.38 8.42
CA ASP A 528 7.11 -0.37 8.69
C ASP A 528 6.51 1.04 8.50
N VAL A 529 7.21 2.08 8.97
CA VAL A 529 6.82 3.49 8.78
C VAL A 529 6.86 3.91 7.31
N MET A 530 7.86 3.46 6.56
CA MET A 530 7.97 3.73 5.13
C MET A 530 6.87 3.03 4.32
N GLU A 531 6.54 1.77 4.64
CA GLU A 531 5.44 1.01 4.04
C GLU A 531 4.08 1.69 4.31
N GLU A 532 3.86 2.17 5.54
CA GLU A 532 2.68 2.94 5.93
C GLU A 532 2.55 4.26 5.13
N ALA A 533 3.65 5.04 5.04
CA ALA A 533 3.69 6.29 4.29
C ALA A 533 3.56 6.11 2.76
N ILE A 534 4.13 5.04 2.19
CA ILE A 534 3.90 4.65 0.79
C ILE A 534 2.41 4.30 0.59
N SER A 535 1.82 3.53 1.50
CA SER A 535 0.41 3.15 1.43
C SER A 535 -0.52 4.37 1.49
N GLU A 536 -0.24 5.36 2.35
CA GLU A 536 -0.99 6.61 2.38
C GLU A 536 -0.82 7.43 1.10
N ALA A 537 0.40 7.56 0.58
CA ALA A 537 0.67 8.25 -0.67
C ALA A 537 -0.08 7.62 -1.85
N GLU A 538 -0.13 6.28 -1.94
CA GLU A 538 -0.89 5.55 -2.95
C GLU A 538 -2.41 5.74 -2.81
N LYS A 539 -2.96 5.67 -1.59
CA LYS A 539 -4.38 6.00 -1.32
C LYS A 539 -4.70 7.44 -1.74
N SER A 540 -3.78 8.38 -1.47
CA SER A 540 -3.86 9.79 -1.86
C SER A 540 -3.74 10.01 -3.38
N MET A 541 -3.13 9.09 -4.13
CA MET A 541 -3.09 9.13 -5.60
C MET A 541 -4.34 8.49 -6.22
N ARG A 542 -4.80 7.34 -5.71
CA ARG A 542 -6.00 6.64 -6.21
C ARG A 542 -7.28 7.48 -6.05
N SER A 543 -7.40 8.24 -4.96
CA SER A 543 -8.53 9.19 -4.77
C SER A 543 -8.56 10.35 -5.77
N LYS A 544 -7.41 10.70 -6.36
CA LYS A 544 -7.28 11.74 -7.40
C LYS A 544 -7.43 11.19 -8.82
N SER A 545 -7.27 9.88 -9.03
CA SER A 545 -7.42 9.24 -10.34
C SER A 545 -7.83 7.77 -10.22
N THR A 546 -9.11 7.49 -10.47
CA THR A 546 -9.68 6.12 -10.51
C THR A 546 -9.12 5.25 -11.64
N ASN A 547 -8.57 5.87 -12.69
CA ASN A 547 -7.91 5.20 -13.82
C ASN A 547 -6.38 5.46 -13.83
N GLY A 548 -5.80 5.81 -12.68
CA GLY A 548 -4.35 5.93 -12.52
C GLY A 548 -3.65 4.57 -12.36
N PRO A 549 -2.31 4.54 -12.34
CA PRO A 549 -1.58 3.35 -11.91
C PRO A 549 -1.92 3.02 -10.45
N LEU A 550 -1.93 1.72 -10.11
CA LEU A 550 -2.24 1.28 -8.74
C LEU A 550 -1.19 1.77 -7.75
N ASN A 551 0.08 1.73 -8.14
CA ASN A 551 1.23 2.10 -7.33
C ASN A 551 1.87 3.37 -7.91
N GLY A 552 2.38 4.23 -7.03
CA GLY A 552 2.95 5.52 -7.40
C GLY A 552 4.47 5.54 -7.49
N GLY A 553 5.02 6.58 -8.13
CA GLY A 553 6.43 6.93 -7.96
C GLY A 553 6.67 7.60 -6.60
N TRP A 554 7.77 7.26 -5.94
CA TRP A 554 8.21 7.87 -4.68
C TRP A 554 9.72 8.06 -4.66
N ILE A 555 10.17 9.08 -3.93
CA ILE A 555 11.59 9.44 -3.80
C ILE A 555 11.93 9.51 -2.32
N LEU A 556 12.74 8.58 -1.85
CA LEU A 556 13.30 8.58 -0.50
C LEU A 556 14.44 9.59 -0.45
N ASP A 557 14.29 10.64 0.36
CA ASP A 557 15.42 11.49 0.73
C ASP A 557 16.18 10.87 1.90
N ASN A 558 17.50 10.89 1.81
CA ASN A 558 18.42 10.57 2.90
C ASN A 558 18.30 9.14 3.51
N PHE A 559 17.58 8.22 2.88
CA PHE A 559 17.34 6.85 3.36
C PHE A 559 17.45 5.83 2.21
N PRO A 560 17.99 4.61 2.44
CA PRO A 560 18.55 4.09 3.68
C PRO A 560 19.91 4.67 4.09
N LYS A 561 20.21 4.60 5.38
CA LYS A 561 21.46 5.10 6.01
C LYS A 561 22.42 3.98 6.41
N THR A 562 21.90 2.85 6.89
CA THR A 562 22.71 1.68 7.32
C THR A 562 22.54 0.48 6.38
N ARG A 563 23.48 -0.47 6.43
CA ARG A 563 23.38 -1.72 5.65
C ARG A 563 22.15 -2.54 6.05
N ASP A 564 21.79 -2.52 7.32
CA ASP A 564 20.73 -3.39 7.83
C ASP A 564 19.35 -2.90 7.38
N GLN A 565 19.17 -1.58 7.25
CA GLN A 565 18.00 -1.00 6.58
C GLN A 565 17.91 -1.43 5.10
N TRP A 566 19.03 -1.51 4.37
CA TRP A 566 19.05 -2.08 3.00
C TRP A 566 18.67 -3.56 2.97
N ASN A 567 19.14 -4.36 3.93
CA ASN A 567 18.79 -5.79 4.00
C ASN A 567 17.28 -5.96 4.23
N VAL A 568 16.68 -5.28 5.22
CA VAL A 568 15.25 -5.42 5.53
C VAL A 568 14.36 -4.90 4.39
N MET A 569 14.77 -3.86 3.64
CA MET A 569 14.06 -3.45 2.42
C MET A 569 14.02 -4.56 1.36
N LEU A 570 15.12 -5.31 1.18
CA LEU A 570 15.19 -6.41 0.23
C LEU A 570 14.37 -7.62 0.70
N GLU A 571 14.39 -7.92 2.00
CA GLU A 571 13.61 -9.00 2.61
C GLU A 571 12.09 -8.71 2.58
N ARG A 572 11.67 -7.45 2.75
CA ARG A 572 10.29 -6.99 2.53
C ARG A 572 9.91 -6.85 1.04
N GLY A 573 10.85 -7.07 0.11
CA GLY A 573 10.60 -7.01 -1.34
C GLY A 573 10.40 -5.59 -1.90
N ILE A 574 10.87 -4.54 -1.22
CA ILE A 574 10.69 -3.15 -1.64
C ILE A 574 11.63 -2.85 -2.82
N THR A 575 11.05 -2.90 -4.03
CA THR A 575 11.74 -2.61 -5.28
C THR A 575 12.07 -1.12 -5.43
N ILE A 576 13.37 -0.80 -5.51
CA ILE A 576 13.90 0.50 -5.91
C ILE A 576 14.34 0.40 -7.38
N ASP A 577 14.00 1.39 -8.20
CA ASP A 577 14.33 1.38 -9.64
C ASP A 577 15.77 1.87 -9.89
N ASP A 578 16.19 2.96 -9.23
CA ASP A 578 17.49 3.63 -9.39
C ASP A 578 17.98 4.26 -8.07
N ILE A 579 19.30 4.29 -7.86
CA ILE A 579 19.95 4.89 -6.67
C ILE A 579 20.85 6.06 -7.09
N ILE A 580 20.52 7.27 -6.65
CA ILE A 580 21.28 8.50 -6.93
C ILE A 580 22.18 8.82 -5.75
N VAL A 581 23.50 8.74 -5.95
CA VAL A 581 24.50 9.07 -4.93
C VAL A 581 25.17 10.41 -5.27
N LEU A 582 24.82 11.48 -4.55
CA LEU A 582 25.58 12.73 -4.61
C LEU A 582 26.92 12.56 -3.90
N ARG A 583 27.98 13.08 -4.53
CA ARG A 583 29.36 13.05 -4.02
C ARG A 583 29.96 14.46 -4.09
N ASP A 584 30.90 14.74 -3.20
CA ASP A 584 31.78 15.90 -3.30
C ASP A 584 33.13 15.40 -3.83
N GLU A 585 33.65 16.07 -4.85
CA GLU A 585 34.95 15.76 -5.48
C GLU A 585 36.07 16.70 -4.95
N SER A 586 35.74 17.64 -4.06
CA SER A 586 36.73 18.55 -3.46
C SER A 586 37.59 17.87 -2.39
N GLU A 587 38.87 18.24 -2.34
CA GLU A 587 39.83 17.73 -1.36
C GLU A 587 39.29 17.90 0.06
N ASN A 588 39.23 16.81 0.83
CA ASN A 588 38.72 16.78 2.22
C ASN A 588 37.30 17.35 2.44
N GLY A 589 36.46 17.50 1.39
CA GLY A 589 35.10 18.03 1.51
C GLY A 589 35.03 19.54 1.73
N ASP A 590 36.08 20.27 1.33
CA ASP A 590 36.25 21.71 1.54
C ASP A 590 35.06 22.56 1.02
N PHE A 591 34.37 22.07 -0.03
CA PHE A 591 33.17 22.72 -0.57
C PHE A 591 31.96 22.59 0.37
N LEU A 592 31.70 21.39 0.91
CA LEU A 592 30.62 21.15 1.86
C LEU A 592 30.85 21.90 3.19
N VAL A 593 32.09 21.94 3.68
CA VAL A 593 32.46 22.70 4.90
C VAL A 593 32.16 24.20 4.73
N LYS A 594 32.54 24.78 3.59
CA LYS A 594 32.21 26.19 3.27
C LYS A 594 30.70 26.40 3.20
N ARG A 595 29.96 25.48 2.59
CA ARG A 595 28.49 25.55 2.49
C ARG A 595 27.81 25.46 3.87
N TRP A 596 28.32 24.63 4.79
CA TRP A 596 27.85 24.55 6.17
C TRP A 596 28.07 25.87 6.92
N TYR A 597 29.29 26.42 6.82
CA TYR A 597 29.64 27.70 7.43
C TYR A 597 28.73 28.83 6.94
N TYR A 598 28.46 28.94 5.64
CA TYR A 598 27.60 30.00 5.11
C TYR A 598 26.13 29.87 5.56
N LEU A 599 25.59 28.64 5.68
CA LEU A 599 24.23 28.42 6.17
C LEU A 599 24.08 28.78 7.65
N ASN A 600 25.00 28.31 8.49
CA ASN A 600 24.95 28.51 9.94
C ASN A 600 25.72 29.76 10.42
N LYS A 601 26.09 30.66 9.49
CA LYS A 601 27.05 31.74 9.71
C LYS A 601 26.79 32.56 10.97
N LYS A 602 25.54 32.97 11.22
CA LYS A 602 25.20 33.77 12.41
C LYS A 602 25.53 33.06 13.73
N GLN A 603 25.19 31.78 13.84
CA GLN A 603 25.43 30.99 15.05
C GLN A 603 26.92 30.65 15.21
N ILE A 604 27.62 30.36 14.09
CA ILE A 604 29.04 30.02 14.11
C ILE A 604 29.88 31.28 14.42
N ASP A 605 29.62 32.42 13.77
CA ASP A 605 30.30 33.69 14.06
C ASP A 605 30.03 34.14 15.51
N GLN A 606 28.80 33.93 16.03
CA GLN A 606 28.48 34.16 17.44
C GLN A 606 29.33 33.27 18.36
N LYS A 607 29.31 31.94 18.20
CA LYS A 607 30.10 31.00 19.02
C LYS A 607 31.62 31.24 18.91
N ILE A 608 32.10 31.70 17.76
CA ILE A 608 33.50 32.13 17.58
C ILE A 608 33.78 33.42 18.35
N SER A 609 32.84 34.39 18.39
CA SER A 609 33.00 35.62 19.17
C SER A 609 32.93 35.36 20.69
N GLU A 610 32.05 34.46 21.14
CA GLU A 610 31.92 34.03 22.53
C GLU A 610 33.19 33.31 22.99
N ARG A 611 33.69 32.34 22.19
CA ARG A 611 34.96 31.66 22.48
C ARG A 611 36.13 32.65 22.54
N LYS A 612 36.24 33.60 21.60
CA LYS A 612 37.31 34.60 21.61
C LYS A 612 37.21 35.57 22.80
N ALA A 613 36.01 35.91 23.24
CA ALA A 613 35.81 36.71 24.44
C ALA A 613 36.30 35.93 25.68
N PHE A 614 35.93 34.66 25.80
CA PHE A 614 36.38 33.76 26.86
C PHE A 614 37.91 33.56 26.85
N GLU A 615 38.52 33.29 25.69
CA GLU A 615 39.98 33.16 25.54
C GLU A 615 40.73 34.43 25.99
N VAL A 616 40.19 35.62 25.68
CA VAL A 616 40.76 36.91 26.10
C VAL A 616 40.54 37.18 27.61
N GLU A 617 39.43 36.72 28.19
CA GLU A 617 39.15 36.85 29.61
C GLU A 617 40.00 35.87 30.45
N GLU A 618 40.22 34.64 29.96
CA GLU A 618 41.14 33.67 30.53
C GLU A 618 42.60 34.16 30.46
N GLN A 619 43.01 34.79 29.36
CA GLN A 619 44.32 35.44 29.24
C GLN A 619 44.50 36.57 30.26
N LYS A 620 43.52 37.49 30.39
CA LYS A 620 43.58 38.56 31.40
C LYS A 620 43.70 38.03 32.82
N ARG A 621 42.93 36.99 33.16
CA ARG A 621 43.06 36.33 34.47
C ARG A 621 44.47 35.79 34.71
N LYS A 622 45.07 35.13 33.72
CA LYS A 622 46.45 34.62 33.83
C LYS A 622 47.49 35.74 33.93
N GLU A 623 47.34 36.83 33.18
CA GLU A 623 48.19 38.02 33.29
C GLU A 623 48.05 38.71 34.67
N GLU A 624 46.85 38.75 35.24
CA GLU A 624 46.59 39.31 36.57
C GLU A 624 47.13 38.41 37.69
N GLU A 625 46.91 37.09 37.62
CA GLU A 625 47.49 36.08 38.52
C GLU A 625 49.04 36.09 38.47
N GLU A 626 49.66 36.25 37.30
CA GLU A 626 51.12 36.38 37.14
C GLU A 626 51.65 37.73 37.67
N ARG A 627 50.90 38.82 37.46
CA ARG A 627 51.25 40.15 37.99
C ARG A 627 51.20 40.20 39.50
N LEU A 628 50.18 39.59 40.13
CA LEU A 628 50.06 39.49 41.58
C LEU A 628 51.23 38.71 42.18
N ARG A 629 51.62 37.57 41.58
CA ARG A 629 52.82 36.81 41.98
C ARG A 629 54.08 37.67 41.93
N LYS A 630 54.32 38.41 40.85
CA LYS A 630 55.49 39.28 40.71
C LYS A 630 55.53 40.43 41.70
N GLU A 631 54.37 40.96 42.12
CA GLU A 631 54.31 41.95 43.18
C GLU A 631 54.57 41.33 44.56
N GLU A 632 54.08 40.12 44.81
CA GLU A 632 54.32 39.37 46.05
C GLU A 632 55.80 38.93 46.20
N GLU A 633 56.41 38.38 45.14
CA GLU A 633 57.84 38.09 45.06
C GLU A 633 58.69 39.34 45.38
N LYS A 634 58.36 40.48 44.76
CA LYS A 634 59.08 41.74 45.00
C LYS A 634 58.91 42.27 46.43
N ARG A 635 57.73 42.09 47.04
CA ARG A 635 57.53 42.42 48.48
C ARG A 635 58.38 41.52 49.38
N GLN A 636 58.49 40.23 49.06
CA GLN A 636 59.35 39.29 49.79
C GLN A 636 60.85 39.64 49.63
N GLU A 637 61.30 40.03 48.44
CA GLU A 637 62.66 40.54 48.23
C GLU A 637 62.94 41.83 49.03
N GLU A 638 62.01 42.80 49.02
CA GLU A 638 62.16 44.05 49.77
C GLU A 638 62.18 43.81 51.30
N GLU A 639 61.35 42.89 51.82
CA GLU A 639 61.36 42.53 53.23
C GLU A 639 62.64 41.75 53.62
N ALA A 640 63.11 40.85 52.77
CA ALA A 640 64.37 40.13 52.97
C ALA A 640 65.58 41.07 52.94
N ALA A 641 65.63 42.01 51.99
CA ALA A 641 66.66 43.04 51.91
C ALA A 641 66.63 43.98 53.13
N ARG A 642 65.45 44.29 53.66
CA ARG A 642 65.31 45.05 54.92
C ARG A 642 65.85 44.26 56.11
N LYS A 643 65.48 42.99 56.28
CA LYS A 643 65.99 42.11 57.34
C LYS A 643 67.52 41.97 57.27
N ALA A 644 68.08 41.80 56.08
CA ALA A 644 69.53 41.75 55.88
C ALA A 644 70.24 43.05 56.30
N ARG A 645 69.64 44.23 56.03
CA ARG A 645 70.17 45.53 56.51
C ARG A 645 70.04 45.71 58.01
N GLU A 646 68.95 45.26 58.62
CA GLU A 646 68.76 45.29 60.08
C GLU A 646 69.77 44.35 60.78
N GLU A 647 70.04 43.16 60.21
CA GLU A 647 71.11 42.27 60.66
C GLU A 647 72.53 42.87 60.49
N GLU A 648 72.83 43.50 59.36
CA GLU A 648 74.15 44.11 59.13
C GLU A 648 74.38 45.31 60.06
N ARG A 649 73.33 46.09 60.32
CA ARG A 649 73.32 47.18 61.32
C ARG A 649 73.54 46.63 62.72
N GLN A 650 72.88 45.53 63.10
CA GLN A 650 73.10 44.89 64.41
C GLN A 650 74.54 44.37 64.55
N LYS A 651 75.08 43.69 63.53
CA LYS A 651 76.47 43.19 63.51
C LYS A 651 77.52 44.32 63.62
N LYS A 652 77.20 45.53 63.17
CA LYS A 652 78.05 46.73 63.34
C LYS A 652 77.94 47.34 64.74
N ILE A 653 76.74 47.36 65.33
CA ILE A 653 76.52 47.78 66.73
C ILE A 653 77.27 46.83 67.69
N ASP A 654 77.16 45.52 67.47
CA ASP A 654 77.82 44.48 68.27
C ASP A 654 79.36 44.51 68.13
N ALA A 655 79.89 45.17 67.09
CA ALA A 655 81.33 45.32 66.84
C ALA A 655 81.95 46.59 67.47
N GLY A 656 81.14 47.53 67.97
CA GLY A 656 81.62 48.69 68.75
C GLY A 656 82.15 49.88 67.93
N GLU A 657 81.72 50.07 66.68
CA GLU A 657 81.98 51.30 65.93
C GLU A 657 80.94 52.40 66.27
N GLU A 658 81.37 53.65 66.45
CA GLU A 658 80.45 54.79 66.59
C GLU A 658 79.75 55.09 65.25
N VAL A 659 78.42 54.97 65.21
CA VAL A 659 77.61 55.29 64.04
C VAL A 659 77.36 56.80 63.97
N SER A 660 77.78 57.43 62.87
CA SER A 660 77.59 58.88 62.66
C SER A 660 76.24 59.20 61.98
N ASP A 661 75.40 60.03 62.62
CA ASP A 661 74.03 60.38 62.20
C ASP A 661 73.92 61.31 60.95
N GLU A 662 74.82 61.18 59.98
CA GLU A 662 74.65 61.82 58.66
C GLU A 662 73.56 61.17 57.79
N GLY A 663 73.12 59.96 58.15
CA GLY A 663 72.05 59.23 57.45
C GLY A 663 70.67 59.82 57.74
N GLU A 664 70.28 59.86 59.02
CA GLU A 664 68.91 60.24 59.43
C GLU A 664 68.53 61.65 58.97
N GLN A 665 69.47 62.60 58.95
CA GLN A 665 69.19 63.96 58.45
C GLN A 665 68.86 64.00 56.95
N LYS A 666 69.45 63.12 56.13
CA LYS A 666 69.14 63.02 54.69
C LYS A 666 67.81 62.28 54.48
N GLU A 667 67.54 61.25 55.27
CA GLU A 667 66.30 60.46 55.17
C GLU A 667 65.06 61.25 55.64
N LEU A 668 65.15 61.99 56.76
CA LEU A 668 64.10 62.94 57.16
C LEU A 668 63.86 64.05 56.13
N LEU A 669 64.89 64.47 55.38
CA LEU A 669 64.75 65.50 54.35
C LEU A 669 64.10 64.93 53.08
N LEU A 670 64.40 63.68 52.73
CA LEU A 670 63.72 62.96 51.65
C LEU A 670 62.24 62.70 51.99
N ILE A 671 61.95 62.22 53.20
CA ILE A 671 60.58 61.99 53.69
C ILE A 671 59.78 63.30 53.75
N LYS A 672 60.37 64.40 54.24
CA LYS A 672 59.72 65.73 54.19
C LYS A 672 59.44 66.18 52.76
N THR A 673 60.33 65.86 51.82
CA THR A 673 60.13 66.19 50.39
C THR A 673 58.99 65.36 49.80
N GLN A 674 58.93 64.05 50.07
CA GLN A 674 57.85 63.18 49.59
C GLN A 674 56.48 63.55 50.20
N ILE A 675 56.43 63.84 51.50
CA ILE A 675 55.21 64.33 52.17
C ILE A 675 54.79 65.70 51.58
N SER A 676 55.73 66.60 51.32
CA SER A 676 55.45 67.88 50.66
C SER A 676 55.03 67.74 49.18
N VAL A 677 55.31 66.61 48.53
CA VAL A 677 54.77 66.31 47.19
C VAL A 677 53.35 65.76 47.30
N LEU A 678 53.08 64.82 48.22
CA LEU A 678 51.71 64.30 48.44
C LEU A 678 50.73 65.42 48.84
N ILE A 679 51.14 66.34 49.72
CA ILE A 679 50.29 67.46 50.18
C ILE A 679 50.01 68.50 49.07
N ASN A 680 50.75 68.48 47.96
CA ASN A 680 50.50 69.32 46.77
C ASN A 680 49.80 68.56 45.62
N VAL A 681 49.40 67.30 45.85
CA VAL A 681 48.72 66.42 44.86
C VAL A 681 47.30 66.04 45.30
N VAL A 682 46.91 66.44 46.52
CA VAL A 682 45.54 66.44 47.07
C VAL A 682 44.97 67.86 47.00
#